data_AF-A0AAD4T7A6-F1
#
_entry.id   AF-A0AAD4T7A6-F1
#
_cell.length_a   1.000
_cell.length_b   1.000
_cell.length_c   1.000
_cell.angle_alpha   90.00
_cell.angle_beta   90.00
_cell.angle_gamma   90.00
#
_symmetry.space_group_name_H-M   'P 1'
#
loop_
_entity.id
_entity.type
_entity.pdbx_description
1 polymer ?
#
loop_
_entity_poly.entity_id
_entity_poly.type
_entity_poly.pdbx_seq_one_letter_code
_entity_poly.pdbx_strand_id
1 'polypeptide(L)'
;MADVVQYRLERMLDELEDLEKRGLFRRTEIAEIVNKRRKFEYKLKRPSPLKQDFLSYIDYEKQLDSLRRLRKKLVSEDLKEQGIKKRKRKSSSDIAGVLRILGIFRLAVTRFKGDIRLWFRYLEFCRERGHGRMKKILPQVLRFHPKVPGVWIYAASWEFDHNLNVAAARALMQNGLRACPESEDLWVEYLRMELTYLNKLKARKTALGEDTGTLARKEGDVDEKQWRDENKDLFMSLDGEKEGVDGTDVQEGESENKKDTFREQGSVILQTIYSGAIEALPTSMSLRKRFLEVLDGIDLAHSEELRKEMMDGMKRDFAKKAEYWDWLARLQIGDLEKTKDMSKKDMLCRLNKAVDVYEEALESMPSTEIFSFYTNFWKDVIAPKGEDSQVFELTDVSDKTVEFTSRLFKVFEKAASMGCITEDLAYHHISLYLELGRLEEARNLAEKFSNGKLSCSVKVWVLRVSIEMKWATRESASLSKDDLHSVFELLQNVLSKVAISEAESLWHMAIKFFSSQPKYFKKLVETFLAFLTKENEGDVPLSSAIVHHVLQKDGLQRAREVYKRFLASPQPSLSLYKSCIELESNLAFVGDKNALSNARKLYESALTTYNEDTGLWRDYYSMEIKMGTSETVNAVYWQRKTEKERKTHYFSLLLVIPKIKMRGGGFWQLGQSITRRIAQGDKKSVVRRCFATEAAELKKTALYDFHVAHGGKMVPFAGWSMPIQYKDSIMDSTLNCRSNGSLFDVSHMCGLSLKGKDCIPFLEKLVIADVASLAPGTGSLTVFTNEKGGAIDDSVITKVTDDHIYLVVNAGCRDKDLAHIGAHMEAFKAKGGDVSWHIHDERSLIALQGPLSAPVLQHLTKDDLSKFYFGEFKMLDINGVHCYLTRTGYTGEDGFEISIPSESTLDLTKAILEKSEGKIRLTGLGARDSLRLEAGLCLYGNDMEQHVTPVEAGLTWAIGKRRRAEGGFLGAEVILKQLETGPSVRRVGIISSGPPPRSHSEVTDTKGSALGEVTSGGFSPCLKKNIAMGYVKSGSHKAGTKVNVVVRGKSYEGVITKMPFVPTKYYKPT
;
A
#
# COMPACT_ATOMS: atom_id res chain seq x y z
N MET A 1 -23.02 19.92 13.56
CA MET A 1 -23.12 18.62 12.83
C MET A 1 -24.10 18.71 11.68
N ALA A 2 -25.35 19.15 11.93
CA ALA A 2 -26.38 19.34 10.90
C ALA A 2 -25.92 20.27 9.76
N ASP A 3 -25.31 21.41 10.06
CA ASP A 3 -24.84 22.37 9.05
C ASP A 3 -23.80 21.77 8.08
N VAL A 4 -22.94 20.87 8.59
CA VAL A 4 -21.92 20.21 7.76
C VAL A 4 -22.55 19.15 6.84
N VAL A 5 -23.59 18.46 7.31
CA VAL A 5 -24.35 17.50 6.50
C VAL A 5 -25.15 18.25 5.44
N GLN A 6 -25.80 19.34 5.83
CA GLN A 6 -26.57 20.19 4.92
C GLN A 6 -25.69 20.79 3.83
N TYR A 7 -24.55 21.39 4.19
CA TYR A 7 -23.55 21.88 3.24
C TYR A 7 -23.06 20.82 2.25
N ARG A 8 -22.90 19.55 2.70
CA ARG A 8 -22.49 18.46 1.80
C ARG A 8 -23.59 18.08 0.82
N LEU A 9 -24.86 18.10 1.24
CA LEU A 9 -26.01 17.82 0.39
C LEU A 9 -26.22 18.92 -0.67
N GLU A 10 -26.02 20.19 -0.29
CA GLU A 10 -26.09 21.34 -1.21
C GLU A 10 -25.09 21.23 -2.36
N ARG A 11 -23.89 20.71 -2.10
CA ARG A 11 -22.89 20.43 -3.14
C ARG A 11 -23.26 19.27 -4.08
N MET A 12 -24.39 18.61 -3.85
CA MET A 12 -24.91 17.55 -4.72
C MET A 12 -26.07 18.04 -5.60
N LEU A 13 -26.51 19.30 -5.47
CA LEU A 13 -27.66 19.81 -6.20
C LEU A 13 -27.45 19.76 -7.72
N ASP A 14 -26.30 20.21 -8.21
CA ASP A 14 -25.99 20.25 -9.65
C ASP A 14 -26.05 18.87 -10.32
N GLU A 15 -25.66 17.80 -9.60
CA GLU A 15 -25.76 16.43 -10.15
C GLU A 15 -27.19 15.88 -10.08
N LEU A 16 -27.96 16.22 -9.05
CA LEU A 16 -29.33 15.76 -8.89
C LEU A 16 -30.25 16.44 -9.90
N GLU A 17 -30.06 17.74 -10.13
CA GLU A 17 -30.73 18.48 -11.19
C GLU A 17 -30.39 17.93 -12.58
N ASP A 18 -29.13 17.57 -12.83
CA ASP A 18 -28.73 16.95 -14.10
C ASP A 18 -29.36 15.55 -14.29
N LEU A 19 -29.50 14.76 -13.22
CA LEU A 19 -30.22 13.48 -13.27
C LEU A 19 -31.71 13.66 -13.63
N GLU A 20 -32.34 14.70 -13.11
CA GLU A 20 -33.73 15.06 -13.39
C GLU A 20 -33.91 15.58 -14.82
N LYS A 21 -33.11 16.59 -15.22
CA LYS A 21 -33.15 17.22 -16.55
C LYS A 21 -32.94 16.22 -17.67
N ARG A 22 -32.18 15.15 -17.41
CA ARG A 22 -31.90 14.08 -18.37
C ARG A 22 -32.94 12.95 -18.36
N GLY A 23 -33.97 13.03 -17.53
CA GLY A 23 -35.03 12.02 -17.41
C GLY A 23 -34.54 10.68 -16.85
N LEU A 24 -33.39 10.65 -16.16
CA LEU A 24 -32.84 9.40 -15.62
C LEU A 24 -33.51 9.01 -14.29
N PHE A 25 -33.96 10.00 -13.51
CA PHE A 25 -34.65 9.80 -12.25
C PHE A 25 -35.81 10.79 -12.10
N ARG A 26 -36.91 10.34 -11.49
CA ARG A 26 -38.07 11.19 -11.17
C ARG A 26 -37.79 12.03 -9.92
N ARG A 27 -38.50 13.15 -9.74
CA ARG A 27 -38.39 14.00 -8.54
C ARG A 27 -38.58 13.23 -7.23
N THR A 28 -39.50 12.28 -7.18
CA THR A 28 -39.74 11.43 -6.01
C THR A 28 -38.54 10.56 -5.67
N GLU A 29 -37.92 9.95 -6.67
CA GLU A 29 -36.70 9.14 -6.50
C GLU A 29 -35.51 10.00 -6.06
N ILE A 30 -35.39 11.22 -6.58
CA ILE A 30 -34.36 12.19 -6.17
C ILE A 30 -34.52 12.56 -4.69
N ALA A 31 -35.75 12.80 -4.23
CA ALA A 31 -36.03 13.07 -2.82
C ALA A 31 -35.61 11.89 -1.91
N GLU A 32 -35.86 10.65 -2.34
CA GLU A 32 -35.39 9.46 -1.63
C GLU A 32 -33.86 9.36 -1.59
N ILE A 33 -33.18 9.66 -2.70
CA ILE A 33 -31.72 9.68 -2.79
C ILE A 33 -31.15 10.69 -1.79
N VAL A 34 -31.71 11.91 -1.73
CA VAL A 34 -31.30 12.95 -0.77
C VAL A 34 -31.49 12.48 0.67
N ASN A 35 -32.63 11.86 0.98
CA ASN A 35 -32.92 11.35 2.32
C ASN A 35 -31.94 10.24 2.74
N LYS A 36 -31.66 9.27 1.86
CA LYS A 36 -30.69 8.20 2.13
C LYS A 36 -29.27 8.75 2.32
N ARG A 37 -28.82 9.66 1.45
CA ARG A 37 -27.51 10.32 1.57
C ARG A 37 -27.38 11.12 2.87
N ARG A 38 -28.43 11.84 3.27
CA ARG A 38 -28.49 12.56 4.55
C ARG A 38 -28.25 11.62 5.73
N LYS A 39 -28.92 10.47 5.75
CA LYS A 39 -28.76 9.46 6.82
C LYS A 39 -27.32 8.94 6.89
N PHE A 40 -26.68 8.67 5.75
CA PHE A 40 -25.28 8.24 5.72
C PHE A 40 -24.31 9.33 6.18
N GLU A 41 -24.50 10.58 5.74
CA GLU A 41 -23.66 11.70 6.15
C GLU A 41 -23.75 11.94 7.67
N TYR A 42 -24.93 11.80 8.28
CA TYR A 42 -25.05 11.83 9.75
C TYR A 42 -24.28 10.70 10.43
N LYS A 43 -24.35 9.46 9.92
CA LYS A 43 -23.59 8.32 10.47
C LYS A 43 -22.07 8.58 10.42
N LEU A 44 -21.59 9.14 9.31
CA LEU A 44 -20.17 9.48 9.11
C LEU A 44 -19.67 10.63 9.98
N LYS A 45 -20.56 11.48 10.49
CA LYS A 45 -20.23 12.65 11.33
C LYS A 45 -20.33 12.39 12.83
N ARG A 46 -20.69 11.18 13.23
CA ARG A 46 -20.61 10.74 14.63
C ARG A 46 -19.17 10.90 15.15
N PRO A 47 -18.95 11.16 16.45
CA PRO A 47 -17.60 11.27 17.03
C PRO A 47 -16.71 10.04 16.74
N SER A 48 -17.32 8.85 16.66
CA SER A 48 -16.65 7.60 16.28
C SER A 48 -17.47 6.86 15.22
N PRO A 49 -17.32 7.20 13.93
CA PRO A 49 -18.04 6.53 12.85
C PRO A 49 -17.49 5.12 12.64
N LEU A 50 -18.36 4.14 12.40
CA LEU A 50 -17.96 2.75 12.23
C LEU A 50 -17.47 2.50 10.81
N LYS A 51 -16.52 1.57 10.63
CA LYS A 51 -16.06 1.14 9.29
C LYS A 51 -17.21 0.70 8.40
N GLN A 52 -18.18 -0.02 8.97
CA GLN A 52 -19.34 -0.51 8.25
C GLN A 52 -20.21 0.63 7.68
N ASP A 53 -20.26 1.79 8.33
CA ASP A 53 -21.03 2.94 7.83
C ASP A 53 -20.43 3.50 6.53
N PHE A 54 -19.10 3.50 6.40
CA PHE A 54 -18.42 3.90 5.16
C PHE A 54 -18.68 2.88 4.05
N LEU A 55 -18.56 1.58 4.35
CA LEU A 55 -18.76 0.50 3.38
C LEU A 55 -20.20 0.48 2.86
N SER A 56 -21.19 0.54 3.75
CA SER A 56 -22.60 0.61 3.36
C SER A 56 -22.92 1.83 2.51
N TYR A 57 -22.26 2.98 2.76
CA TYR A 57 -22.47 4.15 1.93
C TYR A 57 -21.81 4.01 0.54
N ILE A 58 -20.61 3.43 0.48
CA ILE A 58 -19.92 3.11 -0.78
C ILE A 58 -20.78 2.14 -1.62
N ASP A 59 -21.29 1.08 -1.02
CA ASP A 59 -22.10 0.07 -1.72
C ASP A 59 -23.40 0.68 -2.25
N TYR A 60 -24.05 1.54 -1.46
CA TYR A 60 -25.22 2.29 -1.91
C TYR A 60 -24.92 3.18 -3.13
N GLU A 61 -23.83 3.95 -3.12
CA GLU A 61 -23.45 4.80 -4.26
C GLU A 61 -23.01 3.97 -5.48
N LYS A 62 -22.37 2.79 -5.29
CA LYS A 62 -22.07 1.85 -6.38
C LYS A 62 -23.35 1.35 -7.03
N GLN A 63 -24.36 0.96 -6.25
CA GLN A 63 -25.66 0.53 -6.77
C GLN A 63 -26.37 1.66 -7.53
N LEU A 64 -26.34 2.88 -7.00
CA LEU A 64 -26.95 4.05 -7.63
C LEU A 64 -26.28 4.38 -8.98
N ASP A 65 -24.95 4.33 -9.06
CA ASP A 65 -24.23 4.59 -10.32
C ASP A 65 -24.42 3.47 -11.36
N SER A 66 -24.59 2.22 -10.92
CA SER A 66 -24.98 1.10 -11.79
C SER A 66 -26.39 1.31 -12.36
N LEU A 67 -27.36 1.67 -11.52
CA LEU A 67 -28.73 1.95 -11.93
C LEU A 67 -28.80 3.12 -12.93
N ARG A 68 -28.07 4.20 -12.65
CA ARG A 68 -27.94 5.35 -13.54
C ARG A 68 -27.39 4.95 -14.92
N ARG A 69 -26.38 4.08 -14.97
CA ARG A 69 -25.81 3.58 -16.23
C ARG A 69 -26.79 2.72 -17.01
N LEU A 70 -27.54 1.85 -16.34
CA LEU A 70 -28.58 1.04 -16.96
C LEU A 70 -29.66 1.95 -17.59
N ARG A 71 -30.19 2.91 -16.83
CA ARG A 71 -31.19 3.87 -17.35
C ARG A 71 -30.65 4.74 -18.48
N LYS A 72 -29.38 5.16 -18.40
CA LYS A 72 -28.73 5.90 -19.50
C LYS A 72 -28.62 5.07 -20.77
N LYS A 73 -28.42 3.75 -20.65
CA LYS A 73 -28.38 2.83 -21.80
C LYS A 73 -29.76 2.70 -22.44
N LEU A 74 -30.81 2.49 -21.64
CA LEU A 74 -32.20 2.42 -22.12
C LEU A 74 -32.63 3.71 -22.85
N VAL A 75 -32.43 4.88 -22.23
CA VAL A 75 -32.71 6.17 -22.87
C VAL A 75 -31.86 6.40 -24.12
N SER A 76 -30.70 5.73 -24.25
CA SER A 76 -29.88 5.79 -25.47
C SER A 76 -30.35 4.83 -26.55
N GLU A 77 -31.05 3.75 -26.21
CA GLU A 77 -31.63 2.79 -27.14
C GLU A 77 -32.93 3.37 -27.71
N ASP A 78 -33.82 3.93 -26.87
CA ASP A 78 -35.05 4.62 -27.29
C ASP A 78 -34.77 5.77 -28.30
N LEU A 79 -33.72 6.57 -28.05
CA LEU A 79 -33.33 7.66 -28.95
C LEU A 79 -32.72 7.18 -30.28
N LYS A 80 -32.13 5.97 -30.30
CA LYS A 80 -31.64 5.35 -31.53
C LYS A 80 -32.79 4.82 -32.37
N GLU A 81 -33.81 4.24 -31.73
CA GLU A 81 -35.05 3.81 -32.39
C GLU A 81 -35.81 5.00 -33.00
N GLN A 82 -35.73 6.18 -32.37
CA GLN A 82 -36.26 7.45 -32.91
C GLN A 82 -35.36 8.15 -33.95
N GLY A 83 -34.27 7.51 -34.41
CA GLY A 83 -33.41 8.03 -35.48
C GLY A 83 -32.43 9.15 -35.10
N ILE A 84 -32.30 9.52 -33.82
CA ILE A 84 -31.47 10.66 -33.38
C ILE A 84 -30.05 10.21 -32.99
N LYS A 85 -29.08 10.33 -33.90
CA LYS A 85 -27.65 10.06 -33.62
C LYS A 85 -26.93 11.27 -32.97
N LYS A 86 -27.08 11.46 -31.65
CA LYS A 86 -26.22 12.42 -30.89
C LYS A 86 -25.14 11.68 -30.08
N ARG A 87 -23.85 12.00 -30.31
CA ARG A 87 -22.75 11.66 -29.38
C ARG A 87 -22.96 12.42 -28.06
N LYS A 88 -23.45 11.75 -27.02
CA LYS A 88 -23.68 12.36 -25.70
C LYS A 88 -22.34 12.64 -25.01
N ARG A 89 -21.96 13.91 -24.91
CA ARG A 89 -20.88 14.38 -24.02
C ARG A 89 -21.16 13.92 -22.58
N LYS A 90 -20.12 13.59 -21.82
CA LYS A 90 -20.25 13.25 -20.39
C LYS A 90 -20.78 14.48 -19.63
N SER A 91 -21.84 14.32 -18.84
CA SER A 91 -22.40 15.40 -18.01
C SER A 91 -21.87 15.36 -16.57
N SER A 92 -22.31 16.30 -15.73
CA SER A 92 -21.96 16.35 -14.31
C SER A 92 -22.35 15.06 -13.58
N SER A 93 -23.57 14.54 -13.77
CA SER A 93 -24.03 13.29 -13.14
C SER A 93 -23.29 12.04 -13.61
N ASP A 94 -22.63 12.08 -14.78
CA ASP A 94 -21.79 10.96 -15.26
C ASP A 94 -20.48 10.81 -14.49
N ILE A 95 -20.03 11.87 -13.81
CA ILE A 95 -18.72 11.94 -13.13
C ILE A 95 -18.90 11.98 -11.62
N ALA A 96 -19.93 12.69 -11.15
CA ALA A 96 -20.05 13.07 -9.75
C ALA A 96 -20.30 11.88 -8.80
N GLY A 97 -21.07 10.86 -9.22
CA GLY A 97 -21.24 9.61 -8.45
C GLY A 97 -19.91 8.87 -8.21
N VAL A 98 -19.07 8.74 -9.25
CA VAL A 98 -17.74 8.12 -9.12
C VAL A 98 -16.84 8.94 -8.20
N LEU A 99 -16.82 10.27 -8.34
CA LEU A 99 -16.05 11.15 -7.45
C LEU A 99 -16.47 11.05 -5.99
N ARG A 100 -17.77 10.86 -5.74
CA ARG A 100 -18.33 10.67 -4.40
C ARG A 100 -17.86 9.36 -3.78
N ILE A 101 -17.96 8.25 -4.51
CA ILE A 101 -17.45 6.95 -4.05
C ILE A 101 -15.95 7.06 -3.70
N LEU A 102 -15.15 7.70 -4.57
CA LEU A 102 -13.73 7.94 -4.31
C LEU A 102 -13.48 8.86 -3.10
N GLY A 103 -14.39 9.81 -2.84
CA GLY A 103 -14.35 10.69 -1.68
C GLY A 103 -14.63 9.93 -0.38
N ILE A 104 -15.61 9.03 -0.39
CA ILE A 104 -15.96 8.20 0.78
C ILE A 104 -14.83 7.21 1.08
N PHE A 105 -14.27 6.53 0.06
CA PHE A 105 -13.09 5.68 0.22
C PHE A 105 -11.93 6.45 0.84
N ARG A 106 -11.64 7.67 0.35
CA ARG A 106 -10.56 8.51 0.90
C ARG A 106 -10.79 8.80 2.39
N LEU A 107 -12.01 9.13 2.79
CA LEU A 107 -12.33 9.36 4.20
C LEU A 107 -12.16 8.08 5.03
N ALA A 108 -12.60 6.94 4.49
CA ALA A 108 -12.50 5.64 5.15
C ALA A 108 -11.04 5.24 5.37
N VAL A 109 -10.19 5.27 4.34
CA VAL A 109 -8.77 4.89 4.45
C VAL A 109 -7.96 5.89 5.30
N THR A 110 -8.35 7.16 5.34
CA THR A 110 -7.70 8.15 6.23
C THR A 110 -7.98 7.84 7.69
N ARG A 111 -9.16 7.31 8.00
CA ARG A 111 -9.57 6.96 9.37
C ARG A 111 -9.08 5.58 9.80
N PHE A 112 -9.15 4.59 8.90
CA PHE A 112 -8.81 3.18 9.12
C PHE A 112 -7.56 2.80 8.32
N LYS A 113 -6.47 3.53 8.52
CA LYS A 113 -5.21 3.38 7.75
C LYS A 113 -4.64 1.96 7.79
N GLY A 114 -4.80 1.28 8.93
CA GLY A 114 -4.31 -0.08 9.15
C GLY A 114 -5.15 -1.20 8.53
N ASP A 115 -6.31 -0.92 7.93
CA ASP A 115 -7.14 -1.96 7.30
C ASP A 115 -6.77 -2.13 5.82
N ILE A 116 -5.97 -3.14 5.53
CA ILE A 116 -5.51 -3.44 4.17
C ILE A 116 -6.63 -3.86 3.21
N ARG A 117 -7.68 -4.54 3.71
CA ARG A 117 -8.81 -4.98 2.86
C ARG A 117 -9.57 -3.78 2.32
N LEU A 118 -9.68 -2.72 3.12
CA LEU A 118 -10.28 -1.45 2.71
C LEU A 118 -9.44 -0.77 1.61
N TRP A 119 -8.12 -0.82 1.70
CA TRP A 119 -7.22 -0.30 0.66
C TRP A 119 -7.34 -1.07 -0.65
N PHE A 120 -7.37 -2.41 -0.62
CA PHE A 120 -7.58 -3.22 -1.83
C PHE A 120 -8.92 -2.95 -2.50
N ARG A 121 -10.02 -2.84 -1.73
CA ARG A 121 -11.32 -2.43 -2.28
C ARG A 121 -11.27 -1.05 -2.95
N TYR A 122 -10.45 -0.14 -2.43
CA TYR A 122 -10.27 1.18 -3.02
C TYR A 122 -9.47 1.12 -4.33
N LEU A 123 -8.40 0.32 -4.36
CA LEU A 123 -7.58 0.08 -5.55
C LEU A 123 -8.39 -0.59 -6.67
N GLU A 124 -9.13 -1.66 -6.35
CA GLU A 124 -9.99 -2.37 -7.30
C GLU A 124 -11.04 -1.45 -7.92
N PHE A 125 -11.69 -0.61 -7.11
CA PHE A 125 -12.66 0.35 -7.64
C PHE A 125 -12.00 1.37 -8.61
N CYS A 126 -10.76 1.79 -8.34
CA CYS A 126 -10.04 2.68 -9.25
C CYS A 126 -9.65 1.96 -10.55
N ARG A 127 -9.25 0.68 -10.47
CA ARG A 127 -8.96 -0.19 -11.62
C ARG A 127 -10.20 -0.37 -12.50
N GLU A 128 -11.32 -0.83 -11.93
CA GLU A 128 -12.59 -1.04 -12.65
C GLU A 128 -13.10 0.21 -13.37
N ARG A 129 -12.77 1.40 -12.86
CA ARG A 129 -13.22 2.69 -13.42
C ARG A 129 -12.19 3.34 -14.34
N GLY A 130 -11.00 2.74 -14.51
CA GLY A 130 -9.89 3.35 -15.25
C GLY A 130 -9.53 4.74 -14.73
N HIS A 131 -9.70 4.97 -13.42
CA HIS A 131 -9.55 6.30 -12.85
C HIS A 131 -8.07 6.58 -12.54
N GLY A 132 -7.54 7.70 -13.03
CA GLY A 132 -6.12 8.10 -12.85
C GLY A 132 -5.67 8.39 -11.41
N ARG A 133 -6.48 8.04 -10.39
CA ARG A 133 -6.10 8.14 -8.98
C ARG A 133 -5.22 6.99 -8.53
N MET A 134 -5.09 5.91 -9.33
CA MET A 134 -4.24 4.78 -9.00
C MET A 134 -2.80 5.21 -8.64
N LYS A 135 -2.22 6.13 -9.43
CA LYS A 135 -0.89 6.74 -9.19
C LYS A 135 -0.75 7.46 -7.85
N LYS A 136 -1.86 7.89 -7.23
CA LYS A 136 -1.89 8.55 -5.91
C LYS A 136 -2.15 7.57 -4.77
N ILE A 137 -2.88 6.49 -5.02
CA ILE A 137 -3.32 5.54 -3.99
C ILE A 137 -2.25 4.48 -3.77
N LEU A 138 -1.65 3.92 -4.83
CA LEU A 138 -0.62 2.87 -4.71
C LEU A 138 0.54 3.27 -3.79
N PRO A 139 1.15 4.46 -3.93
CA PRO A 139 2.22 4.87 -3.02
C PRO A 139 1.74 5.04 -1.56
N GLN A 140 0.50 5.48 -1.37
CA GLN A 140 -0.08 5.60 -0.02
C GLN A 140 -0.26 4.22 0.63
N VAL A 141 -0.74 3.22 -0.13
CA VAL A 141 -0.90 1.86 0.39
C VAL A 141 0.46 1.29 0.77
N LEU A 142 1.47 1.43 -0.10
CA LEU A 142 2.84 1.00 0.16
C LEU A 142 3.45 1.68 1.38
N ARG A 143 3.20 2.98 1.58
CA ARG A 143 3.68 3.73 2.75
C ARG A 143 3.06 3.26 4.06
N PHE A 144 1.76 2.91 4.05
CA PHE A 144 1.08 2.45 5.26
C PHE A 144 1.24 0.94 5.52
N HIS A 145 1.51 0.16 4.48
CA HIS A 145 1.63 -1.30 4.53
C HIS A 145 2.93 -1.80 3.86
N PRO A 146 4.12 -1.28 4.23
CA PRO A 146 5.37 -1.63 3.56
C PRO A 146 5.79 -3.09 3.82
N LYS A 147 5.32 -3.66 4.92
CA LYS A 147 5.59 -5.05 5.33
C LYS A 147 4.60 -6.06 4.74
N VAL A 148 3.75 -5.65 3.80
CA VAL A 148 2.80 -6.56 3.16
C VAL A 148 3.21 -6.83 1.71
N PRO A 149 3.75 -8.03 1.41
CA PRO A 149 4.27 -8.38 0.09
C PRO A 149 3.25 -8.22 -1.04
N GLY A 150 1.99 -8.59 -0.79
CA GLY A 150 0.92 -8.51 -1.79
C GLY A 150 0.66 -7.09 -2.32
N VAL A 151 1.00 -6.04 -1.57
CA VAL A 151 0.86 -4.65 -2.05
C VAL A 151 1.96 -4.32 -3.06
N TRP A 152 3.19 -4.80 -2.83
CA TRP A 152 4.32 -4.63 -3.75
C TRP A 152 4.08 -5.37 -5.06
N ILE A 153 3.62 -6.63 -4.97
CA ILE A 153 3.26 -7.45 -6.14
C ILE A 153 2.18 -6.76 -6.96
N TYR A 154 1.11 -6.27 -6.31
CA TYR A 154 0.03 -5.57 -7.00
C TYR A 154 0.50 -4.27 -7.67
N ALA A 155 1.35 -3.49 -7.01
CA ALA A 155 1.88 -2.25 -7.58
C ALA A 155 2.79 -2.52 -8.79
N ALA A 156 3.65 -3.53 -8.71
CA ALA A 156 4.53 -3.93 -9.80
C ALA A 156 3.75 -4.46 -11.00
N SER A 157 2.75 -5.34 -10.81
CA SER A 157 1.87 -5.79 -11.89
C SER A 157 1.12 -4.63 -12.54
N TRP A 158 0.64 -3.65 -11.76
CA TRP A 158 0.00 -2.46 -12.33
C TRP A 158 0.94 -1.68 -13.27
N GLU A 159 2.18 -1.43 -12.85
CA GLU A 159 3.16 -0.74 -13.69
C GLU A 159 3.57 -1.56 -14.92
N PHE A 160 3.70 -2.88 -14.76
CA PHE A 160 4.08 -3.82 -15.82
C PHE A 160 2.99 -3.96 -16.89
N ASP A 161 1.74 -4.21 -16.48
CA ASP A 161 0.65 -4.53 -17.41
C ASP A 161 -0.05 -3.28 -17.95
N HIS A 162 -0.24 -2.24 -17.15
CA HIS A 162 -1.08 -1.08 -17.55
C HIS A 162 -0.27 0.11 -18.03
N ASN A 163 0.88 0.39 -17.40
CA ASN A 163 1.74 1.50 -17.82
C ASN A 163 2.85 1.05 -18.78
N LEU A 164 2.98 -0.27 -19.03
CA LEU A 164 4.02 -0.87 -19.86
C LEU A 164 5.43 -0.45 -19.43
N ASN A 165 5.63 -0.21 -18.13
CA ASN A 165 6.88 0.28 -17.57
C ASN A 165 7.58 -0.81 -16.76
N VAL A 166 8.37 -1.62 -17.46
CA VAL A 166 9.10 -2.76 -16.88
C VAL A 166 10.17 -2.28 -15.88
N ALA A 167 10.83 -1.16 -16.14
CA ALA A 167 11.84 -0.60 -15.25
C ALA A 167 11.24 -0.20 -13.90
N ALA A 168 10.07 0.44 -13.91
CA ALA A 168 9.34 0.79 -12.68
C ALA A 168 8.83 -0.45 -11.94
N ALA A 169 8.30 -1.45 -12.66
CA ALA A 169 7.84 -2.71 -12.07
C ALA A 169 9.00 -3.48 -11.39
N ARG A 170 10.17 -3.56 -12.05
CA ARG A 170 11.40 -4.14 -11.48
C ARG A 170 11.86 -3.39 -10.23
N ALA A 171 11.89 -2.06 -10.27
CA ALA A 171 12.27 -1.26 -9.12
C ALA A 171 11.31 -1.47 -7.93
N LEU A 172 10.01 -1.61 -8.19
CA LEU A 172 9.01 -1.91 -7.15
C LEU A 172 9.21 -3.29 -6.54
N MET A 173 9.47 -4.32 -7.35
CA MET A 173 9.76 -5.67 -6.84
C MET A 173 11.03 -5.70 -5.99
N GLN A 174 12.12 -5.08 -6.46
CA GLN A 174 13.38 -5.01 -5.71
C GLN A 174 13.23 -4.22 -4.40
N ASN A 175 12.50 -3.10 -4.41
CA ASN A 175 12.19 -2.36 -3.19
C ASN A 175 11.33 -3.17 -2.23
N GLY A 176 10.38 -3.94 -2.76
CA GLY A 176 9.59 -4.88 -1.97
C GLY A 176 10.48 -5.94 -1.33
N LEU A 177 11.44 -6.52 -2.06
CA LEU A 177 12.37 -7.53 -1.54
C LEU A 177 13.26 -6.96 -0.43
N ARG A 178 13.68 -5.68 -0.53
CA ARG A 178 14.37 -5.00 0.57
C ARG A 178 13.48 -4.77 1.79
N ALA A 179 12.20 -4.49 1.59
CA ALA A 179 11.24 -4.23 2.67
C ALA A 179 10.71 -5.52 3.33
N CYS A 180 10.60 -6.60 2.56
CA CYS A 180 10.06 -7.90 2.94
C CYS A 180 10.98 -9.05 2.43
N PRO A 181 12.24 -9.13 2.89
CA PRO A 181 13.18 -10.14 2.38
C PRO A 181 12.74 -11.57 2.72
N GLU A 182 11.99 -11.72 3.82
CA GLU A 182 11.46 -12.99 4.29
C GLU A 182 10.23 -13.49 3.51
N SER A 183 9.77 -12.76 2.48
CA SER A 183 8.58 -13.14 1.72
C SER A 183 8.90 -14.04 0.54
N GLU A 184 8.46 -15.29 0.63
CA GLU A 184 8.58 -16.27 -0.46
C GLU A 184 7.81 -15.86 -1.72
N ASP A 185 6.59 -15.35 -1.56
CA ASP A 185 5.75 -14.93 -2.68
C ASP A 185 6.41 -13.85 -3.52
N LEU A 186 7.11 -12.92 -2.89
CA LEU A 186 7.71 -11.80 -3.58
C LEU A 186 8.90 -12.22 -4.43
N TRP A 187 9.72 -13.16 -3.94
CA TRP A 187 10.83 -13.75 -4.71
C TRP A 187 10.31 -14.52 -5.93
N VAL A 188 9.27 -15.32 -5.75
CA VAL A 188 8.67 -16.13 -6.84
C VAL A 188 8.00 -15.23 -7.88
N GLU A 189 7.23 -14.23 -7.46
CA GLU A 189 6.58 -13.29 -8.38
C GLU A 189 7.59 -12.40 -9.11
N TYR A 190 8.71 -12.05 -8.46
CA TYR A 190 9.78 -11.32 -9.13
C TYR A 190 10.40 -12.15 -10.27
N LEU A 191 10.72 -13.42 -10.03
CA LEU A 191 11.19 -14.35 -11.06
C LEU A 191 10.18 -14.49 -12.20
N ARG A 192 8.89 -14.73 -11.87
CA ARG A 192 7.82 -14.88 -12.88
C ARG A 192 7.69 -13.64 -13.76
N MET A 193 7.77 -12.45 -13.18
CA MET A 193 7.70 -11.19 -13.92
C MET A 193 8.88 -11.03 -14.89
N GLU A 194 10.11 -11.32 -14.47
CA GLU A 194 11.30 -11.22 -15.33
C GLU A 194 11.24 -12.21 -16.50
N LEU A 195 10.83 -13.46 -16.24
CA LEU A 195 10.67 -14.47 -17.29
C LEU A 195 9.54 -14.10 -18.26
N THR A 196 8.45 -13.52 -17.76
CA THR A 196 7.37 -13.00 -18.60
C THR A 196 7.84 -11.84 -19.48
N TYR A 197 8.67 -10.95 -18.95
CA TYR A 197 9.26 -9.84 -19.71
C TYR A 197 10.15 -10.36 -20.84
N LEU A 198 11.02 -11.32 -20.54
CA LEU A 198 11.83 -11.97 -21.57
C LEU A 198 10.95 -12.56 -22.66
N ASN A 199 9.90 -13.33 -22.31
CA ASN A 199 9.00 -13.93 -23.30
C ASN A 199 8.36 -12.88 -24.22
N LYS A 200 7.95 -11.72 -23.67
CA LYS A 200 7.44 -10.59 -24.45
C LYS A 200 8.50 -9.99 -25.38
N LEU A 201 9.77 -9.93 -24.97
CA LEU A 201 10.88 -9.47 -25.83
C LEU A 201 11.16 -10.45 -26.97
N LYS A 202 11.15 -11.76 -26.70
CA LYS A 202 11.30 -12.81 -27.73
C LYS A 202 10.22 -12.66 -28.79
N ALA A 203 8.96 -12.58 -28.37
CA ALA A 203 7.83 -12.37 -29.27
C ALA A 203 7.96 -11.10 -30.14
N ARG A 204 8.46 -10.00 -29.57
CA ARG A 204 8.68 -8.75 -30.31
C ARG A 204 9.76 -8.89 -31.37
N LYS A 205 10.89 -9.54 -31.07
CA LYS A 205 11.99 -9.78 -32.03
C LYS A 205 11.54 -10.66 -33.19
N THR A 206 10.74 -11.70 -32.90
CA THR A 206 10.14 -12.55 -33.93
C THR A 206 9.20 -11.77 -34.84
N ALA A 207 8.36 -10.89 -34.29
CA ALA A 207 7.45 -10.06 -35.09
C ALA A 207 8.16 -8.98 -35.95
N LEU A 208 9.38 -8.58 -35.57
CA LEU A 208 10.21 -7.63 -36.33
C LEU A 208 11.07 -8.32 -37.41
N GLY A 209 11.01 -9.65 -37.53
CA GLY A 209 11.75 -10.40 -38.55
C GLY A 209 13.26 -10.53 -38.30
N GLU A 210 13.75 -10.13 -37.12
CA GLU A 210 15.17 -10.16 -36.76
C GLU A 210 15.68 -11.57 -36.40
N ASP A 211 14.77 -12.54 -36.22
CA ASP A 211 15.10 -13.90 -35.80
C ASP A 211 14.30 -14.93 -36.62
N THR A 212 14.85 -15.34 -37.77
CA THR A 212 14.21 -16.28 -38.71
C THR A 212 14.49 -17.76 -38.38
N GLY A 213 15.36 -18.06 -37.42
CA GLY A 213 15.88 -19.42 -37.19
C GLY A 213 15.37 -20.16 -35.95
N THR A 214 14.76 -19.50 -34.98
CA THR A 214 14.60 -20.06 -33.61
C THR A 214 13.25 -20.75 -33.37
N LEU A 215 12.49 -21.04 -34.43
CA LEU A 215 11.25 -21.81 -34.37
C LEU A 215 11.11 -22.75 -35.58
N ALA A 216 11.78 -23.90 -35.53
CA ALA A 216 11.23 -25.09 -36.18
C ALA A 216 9.96 -25.48 -35.39
N ARG A 217 8.79 -25.04 -35.85
CA ARG A 217 7.50 -25.39 -35.23
C ARG A 217 7.11 -26.82 -35.58
N LYS A 218 6.69 -27.59 -34.57
CA LYS A 218 5.75 -28.71 -34.79
C LYS A 218 4.39 -28.10 -35.13
N GLU A 219 3.81 -28.51 -36.25
CA GLU A 219 2.47 -28.09 -36.70
C GLU A 219 1.40 -28.48 -35.67
N GLY A 220 0.53 -27.53 -35.29
CA GLY A 220 -0.68 -27.85 -34.51
C GLY A 220 -1.19 -26.82 -33.51
N ASP A 221 -0.58 -25.64 -33.34
CA ASP A 221 -1.05 -24.69 -32.32
C ASP A 221 -2.05 -23.66 -32.89
N VAL A 222 -3.32 -23.79 -32.48
CA VAL A 222 -4.50 -23.07 -32.99
C VAL A 222 -4.54 -21.60 -32.52
N ASP A 223 -3.61 -21.20 -31.64
CA ASP A 223 -3.62 -19.90 -30.97
C ASP A 223 -2.96 -18.75 -31.74
N GLU A 224 -2.40 -18.98 -32.94
CA GLU A 224 -1.63 -17.93 -33.61
C GLU A 224 -2.50 -16.76 -34.12
N LYS A 225 -3.77 -17.03 -34.46
CA LYS A 225 -4.73 -16.00 -34.87
C LYS A 225 -5.23 -15.20 -33.67
N GLN A 226 -5.48 -15.89 -32.55
CA GLN A 226 -5.91 -15.28 -31.29
C GLN A 226 -4.80 -14.41 -30.70
N TRP A 227 -3.56 -14.87 -30.75
CA TRP A 227 -2.40 -14.12 -30.26
C TRP A 227 -2.04 -12.91 -31.15
N ARG A 228 -2.15 -13.02 -32.49
CA ARG A 228 -2.00 -11.86 -33.40
C ARG A 228 -3.08 -10.82 -33.18
N ASP A 229 -4.32 -11.25 -32.93
CA ASP A 229 -5.45 -10.34 -32.68
C ASP A 229 -5.36 -9.69 -31.29
N GLU A 230 -4.85 -10.39 -30.27
CA GLU A 230 -4.63 -9.84 -28.92
C GLU A 230 -3.47 -8.84 -28.85
N ASN A 231 -2.48 -8.95 -29.74
CA ASN A 231 -1.30 -8.07 -29.77
C ASN A 231 -1.27 -7.06 -30.93
N LYS A 232 -2.38 -6.93 -31.66
CA LYS A 232 -2.47 -6.04 -32.84
C LYS A 232 -2.25 -4.56 -32.50
N ASP A 233 -2.58 -4.15 -31.27
CA ASP A 233 -2.35 -2.78 -30.77
C ASP A 233 -0.90 -2.52 -30.30
N LEU A 234 -0.06 -3.55 -30.21
CA LEU A 234 1.38 -3.43 -29.89
C LEU A 234 2.25 -3.16 -31.12
N PHE A 235 1.71 -3.40 -32.32
CA PHE A 235 2.38 -3.17 -33.59
C PHE A 235 1.73 -1.98 -34.30
N MET A 236 2.46 -0.88 -34.43
CA MET A 236 2.04 0.17 -35.36
C MET A 236 2.00 -0.39 -36.77
N SER A 237 0.88 -0.24 -37.49
CA SER A 237 0.86 -0.41 -38.94
C SER A 237 1.83 0.61 -39.54
N LEU A 238 2.92 0.12 -40.11
CA LEU A 238 3.75 0.88 -41.03
C LEU A 238 3.04 0.90 -42.40
N ASP A 239 1.99 1.71 -42.52
CA ASP A 239 1.58 2.21 -43.84
C ASP A 239 2.45 3.44 -44.12
N GLY A 240 3.67 3.15 -44.57
CA GLY A 240 4.58 4.11 -45.17
C GLY A 240 5.12 3.45 -46.43
N GLU A 241 4.57 3.87 -47.57
CA GLU A 241 5.04 3.54 -48.90
C GLU A 241 6.57 3.61 -48.93
N LYS A 242 7.21 2.46 -49.16
CA LYS A 242 8.59 2.41 -49.64
C LYS A 242 8.57 1.76 -51.01
N GLU A 243 8.87 2.62 -51.98
CA GLU A 243 9.22 2.32 -53.34
C GLU A 243 10.21 1.16 -53.42
N GLY A 244 9.99 0.32 -54.43
CA GLY A 244 10.81 -0.85 -54.68
C GLY A 244 12.22 -0.48 -55.13
N VAL A 245 13.18 -1.30 -54.69
CA VAL A 245 14.38 -1.56 -55.47
C VAL A 245 14.62 -3.06 -55.42
N ASP A 246 14.74 -3.59 -56.64
CA ASP A 246 14.92 -4.98 -57.02
C ASP A 246 16.29 -5.53 -56.61
N GLY A 247 16.38 -6.86 -56.52
CA GLY A 247 17.43 -7.58 -55.82
C GLY A 247 18.82 -7.64 -56.47
N THR A 248 19.77 -8.19 -55.69
CA THR A 248 20.94 -8.94 -56.16
C THR A 248 21.47 -9.83 -55.02
N ASP A 249 21.12 -11.11 -55.10
CA ASP A 249 21.99 -12.31 -55.12
C ASP A 249 23.32 -12.43 -54.32
N VAL A 250 23.43 -13.65 -53.75
CA VAL A 250 24.58 -14.49 -53.32
C VAL A 250 25.29 -14.17 -51.98
N GLN A 251 25.11 -15.05 -50.98
CA GLN A 251 26.11 -16.09 -50.62
C GLN A 251 25.61 -16.97 -49.45
N GLU A 252 25.43 -18.25 -49.76
CA GLU A 252 25.48 -19.33 -48.77
C GLU A 252 26.89 -19.35 -48.15
N GLY A 253 26.96 -19.04 -46.86
CA GLY A 253 28.17 -19.09 -46.07
C GLY A 253 27.80 -19.33 -44.61
N GLU A 254 28.11 -20.53 -44.14
CA GLU A 254 28.32 -20.98 -42.76
C GLU A 254 27.84 -20.04 -41.62
N SER A 255 26.85 -20.46 -40.84
CA SER A 255 26.77 -20.04 -39.44
C SER A 255 26.42 -21.22 -38.53
N GLU A 256 27.48 -21.79 -37.96
CA GLU A 256 27.48 -22.64 -36.78
C GLU A 256 26.61 -22.04 -35.66
N ASN A 257 25.90 -22.90 -34.91
CA ASN A 257 25.37 -22.69 -33.56
C ASN A 257 25.02 -21.24 -33.16
N LYS A 258 23.91 -20.69 -33.68
CA LYS A 258 23.23 -19.57 -32.98
C LYS A 258 22.60 -20.12 -31.70
N LYS A 259 23.38 -20.12 -30.61
CA LYS A 259 22.89 -20.33 -29.24
C LYS A 259 21.65 -19.49 -29.01
N ASP A 260 20.56 -20.10 -28.55
CA ASP A 260 19.31 -19.41 -28.23
C ASP A 260 19.57 -18.48 -27.02
N THR A 261 20.03 -17.26 -27.31
CA THR A 261 20.37 -16.21 -26.34
C THR A 261 19.29 -16.00 -25.29
N PHE A 262 18.04 -16.31 -25.61
CA PHE A 262 16.91 -16.26 -24.68
C PHE A 262 17.01 -17.33 -23.59
N ARG A 263 17.31 -18.57 -23.96
CA ARG A 263 17.39 -19.70 -23.03
C ARG A 263 18.58 -19.54 -22.07
N GLU A 264 19.68 -18.99 -22.57
CA GLU A 264 20.84 -18.63 -21.75
C GLU A 264 20.53 -17.46 -20.80
N GLN A 265 19.91 -16.37 -21.29
CA GLN A 265 19.54 -15.23 -20.44
C GLN A 265 18.52 -15.60 -19.35
N GLY A 266 17.52 -16.43 -19.68
CA GLY A 266 16.55 -16.93 -18.70
C GLY A 266 17.19 -17.78 -17.60
N SER A 267 18.17 -18.61 -17.96
CA SER A 267 18.95 -19.42 -17.00
C SER A 267 19.74 -18.55 -16.04
N VAL A 268 20.45 -17.53 -16.55
CA VAL A 268 21.21 -16.57 -15.73
C VAL A 268 20.31 -15.79 -14.76
N ILE A 269 19.14 -15.32 -15.22
CA ILE A 269 18.18 -14.61 -14.37
C ILE A 269 17.69 -15.51 -13.23
N LEU A 270 17.31 -16.74 -13.55
CA LEU A 270 16.82 -17.69 -12.54
C LEU A 270 17.92 -17.98 -11.51
N GLN A 271 19.14 -18.28 -11.95
CA GLN A 271 20.27 -18.55 -11.07
C GLN A 271 20.58 -17.36 -10.14
N THR A 272 20.56 -16.14 -10.68
CA THR A 272 20.82 -14.91 -9.92
C THR A 272 19.74 -14.69 -8.84
N ILE A 273 18.46 -14.78 -9.21
CA ILE A 273 17.35 -14.56 -8.28
C ILE A 273 17.30 -15.69 -7.23
N TYR A 274 17.55 -16.93 -7.64
CA TYR A 274 17.58 -18.09 -6.74
C TYR A 274 18.69 -17.97 -5.69
N SER A 275 19.90 -17.58 -6.10
CA SER A 275 21.03 -17.38 -5.19
C SER A 275 20.70 -16.31 -4.14
N GLY A 276 20.19 -15.15 -4.57
CA GLY A 276 19.75 -14.09 -3.66
C GLY A 276 18.60 -14.51 -2.74
N ALA A 277 17.69 -15.35 -3.22
CA ALA A 277 16.58 -15.88 -2.44
C ALA A 277 17.06 -16.87 -1.35
N ILE A 278 18.05 -17.72 -1.64
CA ILE A 278 18.64 -18.62 -0.64
C ILE A 278 19.44 -17.85 0.41
N GLU A 279 20.20 -16.82 0.01
CA GLU A 279 20.91 -15.96 0.96
C GLU A 279 19.94 -15.28 1.94
N ALA A 280 18.79 -14.82 1.46
CA ALA A 280 17.77 -14.20 2.29
C ALA A 280 16.98 -15.21 3.15
N LEU A 281 16.67 -16.39 2.60
CA LEU A 281 15.82 -17.41 3.23
C LEU A 281 16.47 -18.82 3.15
N PRO A 282 17.60 -19.03 3.86
CA PRO A 282 18.34 -20.29 3.74
C PRO A 282 17.56 -21.49 4.29
N THR A 283 16.70 -21.25 5.29
CA THR A 283 15.93 -22.28 6.01
C THR A 283 14.58 -22.62 5.37
N SER A 284 14.14 -21.88 4.36
CA SER A 284 12.84 -22.10 3.71
C SER A 284 12.94 -23.22 2.66
N MET A 285 12.27 -24.33 2.95
CA MET A 285 12.13 -25.43 2.01
C MET A 285 11.04 -25.15 0.96
N SER A 286 9.93 -24.53 1.36
CA SER A 286 8.80 -24.20 0.47
C SER A 286 9.20 -23.27 -0.68
N LEU A 287 10.09 -22.31 -0.42
CA LEU A 287 10.63 -21.42 -1.44
C LEU A 287 11.37 -22.22 -2.52
N ARG A 288 12.29 -23.10 -2.12
CA ARG A 288 13.09 -23.89 -3.07
C ARG A 288 12.23 -24.84 -3.90
N LYS A 289 11.16 -25.41 -3.31
CA LYS A 289 10.14 -26.18 -4.06
C LYS A 289 9.48 -25.35 -5.16
N ARG A 290 9.03 -24.14 -4.84
CA ARG A 290 8.37 -23.25 -5.80
C ARG A 290 9.29 -22.79 -6.93
N PHE A 291 10.59 -22.63 -6.67
CA PHE A 291 11.57 -22.33 -7.72
C PHE A 291 11.77 -23.55 -8.64
N LEU A 292 11.81 -24.77 -8.10
CA LEU A 292 11.86 -25.99 -8.91
C LEU A 292 10.60 -26.13 -9.78
N GLU A 293 9.42 -25.83 -9.26
CA GLU A 293 8.18 -25.82 -10.04
C GLU A 293 8.21 -24.80 -11.19
N VAL A 294 8.81 -23.62 -10.98
CA VAL A 294 8.99 -22.60 -12.04
C VAL A 294 10.01 -23.07 -13.08
N LEU A 295 11.09 -23.73 -12.66
CA LEU A 295 12.08 -24.32 -13.56
C LEU A 295 11.46 -25.44 -14.42
N ASP A 296 10.69 -26.33 -13.81
CA ASP A 296 10.03 -27.45 -14.50
C ASP A 296 8.93 -26.98 -15.49
N GLY A 297 8.38 -25.78 -15.28
CA GLY A 297 7.38 -25.19 -16.17
C GLY A 297 7.96 -24.45 -17.39
N ILE A 298 9.28 -24.27 -17.51
CA ILE A 298 9.90 -23.39 -18.51
C ILE A 298 11.11 -24.08 -19.16
N ASP A 299 11.18 -24.08 -20.50
CA ASP A 299 12.28 -24.68 -21.26
C ASP A 299 13.51 -23.75 -21.33
N LEU A 300 14.33 -23.75 -20.28
CA LEU A 300 15.58 -22.97 -20.18
C LEU A 300 16.81 -23.74 -20.68
N ALA A 301 17.93 -23.06 -20.93
CA ALA A 301 19.21 -23.72 -21.20
C ALA A 301 19.80 -24.21 -19.87
N HIS A 302 20.46 -25.38 -19.88
CA HIS A 302 21.07 -26.00 -18.69
C HIS A 302 20.07 -26.28 -17.54
N SER A 303 18.79 -26.49 -17.86
CA SER A 303 17.74 -26.73 -16.86
C SER A 303 18.01 -27.97 -15.98
N GLU A 304 18.55 -29.04 -16.57
CA GLU A 304 18.91 -30.27 -15.84
C GLU A 304 20.09 -30.07 -14.87
N GLU A 305 21.10 -29.29 -15.27
CA GLU A 305 22.26 -28.97 -14.44
C GLU A 305 21.83 -28.11 -13.25
N LEU A 306 21.04 -27.05 -13.51
CA LEU A 306 20.49 -26.18 -12.49
C LEU A 306 19.55 -26.95 -11.54
N ARG A 307 18.69 -27.82 -12.08
CA ARG A 307 17.82 -28.70 -11.29
C ARG A 307 18.65 -29.57 -10.35
N LYS A 308 19.73 -30.18 -10.84
CA LYS A 308 20.64 -30.99 -10.03
C LYS A 308 21.30 -30.16 -8.92
N GLU A 309 21.81 -28.96 -9.22
CA GLU A 309 22.40 -28.07 -8.23
C GLU A 309 21.41 -27.69 -7.10
N MET A 310 20.17 -27.36 -7.48
CA MET A 310 19.10 -27.05 -6.52
C MET A 310 18.77 -28.25 -5.63
N MET A 311 18.68 -29.45 -6.22
CA MET A 311 18.39 -30.70 -5.48
C MET A 311 19.53 -31.08 -4.53
N ASP A 312 20.79 -30.97 -4.97
CA ASP A 312 21.97 -31.20 -4.15
C ASP A 312 22.05 -30.20 -2.99
N GLY A 313 21.74 -28.92 -3.26
CA GLY A 313 21.62 -27.88 -2.23
C GLY A 313 20.53 -28.19 -1.21
N MET A 314 19.36 -28.66 -1.65
CA MET A 314 18.29 -29.08 -0.75
C MET A 314 18.67 -30.30 0.10
N LYS A 315 19.38 -31.28 -0.46
CA LYS A 315 19.87 -32.44 0.31
C LYS A 315 20.87 -32.00 1.38
N ARG A 316 21.82 -31.12 1.05
CA ARG A 316 22.80 -30.59 2.03
C ARG A 316 22.14 -29.87 3.20
N ASP A 317 21.15 -29.02 2.91
CA ASP A 317 20.60 -28.11 3.93
C ASP A 317 19.45 -28.74 4.74
N PHE A 318 18.70 -29.70 4.17
CA PHE A 318 17.48 -30.23 4.76
C PHE A 318 17.45 -31.74 5.00
N ALA A 319 18.52 -32.50 4.72
CA ALA A 319 18.57 -33.94 5.03
C ALA A 319 18.28 -34.26 6.52
N LYS A 320 18.50 -33.31 7.43
CA LYS A 320 18.17 -33.43 8.85
C LYS A 320 16.71 -33.12 9.21
N LYS A 321 15.82 -32.90 8.23
CA LYS A 321 14.38 -32.65 8.46
C LYS A 321 13.54 -33.78 7.88
N ALA A 322 12.60 -34.32 8.67
CA ALA A 322 11.70 -35.38 8.22
C ALA A 322 10.84 -34.96 7.01
N GLU A 323 10.41 -33.70 6.98
CA GLU A 323 9.60 -33.08 5.91
C GLU A 323 10.29 -33.09 4.53
N TYR A 324 11.63 -33.07 4.51
CA TYR A 324 12.39 -33.12 3.27
C TYR A 324 12.26 -34.46 2.56
N TRP A 325 12.41 -35.54 3.33
CA TRP A 325 12.34 -36.90 2.83
C TRP A 325 10.93 -37.27 2.38
N ASP A 326 9.88 -36.85 3.12
CA ASP A 326 8.49 -37.04 2.70
C ASP A 326 8.20 -36.37 1.36
N TRP A 327 8.63 -35.12 1.19
CA TRP A 327 8.48 -34.42 -0.08
C TRP A 327 9.26 -35.08 -1.22
N LEU A 328 10.51 -35.49 -0.96
CA LEU A 328 11.35 -36.14 -1.97
C LEU A 328 10.73 -37.47 -2.44
N ALA A 329 10.17 -38.25 -1.52
CA ALA A 329 9.46 -39.49 -1.83
C ALA A 329 8.20 -39.20 -2.66
N ARG A 330 7.41 -38.18 -2.30
CA ARG A 330 6.21 -37.77 -3.04
C ARG A 330 6.54 -37.22 -4.43
N LEU A 331 7.69 -36.56 -4.60
CA LEU A 331 8.15 -36.06 -5.91
C LEU A 331 8.42 -37.20 -6.90
N GLN A 332 8.84 -38.39 -6.43
CA GLN A 332 9.05 -39.56 -7.30
C GLN A 332 7.77 -40.08 -7.95
N ILE A 333 6.61 -39.76 -7.38
CA ILE A 333 5.30 -40.18 -7.89
C ILE A 333 4.78 -39.19 -8.95
N GLY A 334 5.01 -37.89 -8.74
CA GLY A 334 4.57 -36.80 -9.63
C GLY A 334 3.10 -36.39 -9.46
N ASP A 335 2.65 -35.36 -10.19
CA ASP A 335 1.23 -34.93 -10.23
C ASP A 335 0.36 -36.04 -10.85
N LEU A 336 -0.41 -36.72 -10.01
CA LEU A 336 -1.28 -37.86 -10.37
C LEU A 336 -2.36 -37.52 -11.42
N GLU A 337 -2.64 -36.23 -11.66
CA GLU A 337 -3.63 -35.77 -12.65
C GLU A 337 -3.07 -35.72 -14.09
N LYS A 338 -1.75 -35.55 -14.28
CA LYS A 338 -1.11 -35.52 -15.60
C LYS A 338 -0.77 -36.92 -16.14
N THR A 339 -0.98 -37.97 -15.35
CA THR A 339 -0.56 -39.35 -15.61
C THR A 339 -1.72 -40.26 -16.01
N LYS A 340 -2.66 -39.79 -16.85
CA LYS A 340 -3.80 -40.62 -17.31
C LYS A 340 -3.39 -41.74 -18.28
N ASP A 341 -2.19 -41.69 -18.88
CA ASP A 341 -1.70 -42.66 -19.89
C ASP A 341 -0.52 -43.56 -19.42
N MET A 342 -0.22 -43.63 -18.12
CA MET A 342 0.95 -44.38 -17.64
C MET A 342 0.71 -45.89 -17.44
N SER A 343 1.69 -46.71 -17.87
CA SER A 343 1.69 -48.16 -17.68
C SER A 343 1.70 -48.56 -16.20
N LYS A 344 0.98 -49.65 -15.86
CA LYS A 344 0.93 -50.24 -14.51
C LYS A 344 2.32 -50.57 -13.93
N LYS A 345 3.31 -50.85 -14.79
CA LYS A 345 4.70 -51.15 -14.39
C LYS A 345 5.46 -49.90 -13.94
N ASP A 346 5.21 -48.76 -14.57
CA ASP A 346 5.90 -47.50 -14.28
C ASP A 346 5.45 -46.90 -12.95
N MET A 347 4.17 -47.08 -12.60
CA MET A 347 3.63 -46.68 -11.30
C MET A 347 4.26 -47.47 -10.14
N LEU A 348 4.40 -48.79 -10.28
CA LEU A 348 5.05 -49.63 -9.27
C LEU A 348 6.53 -49.29 -9.11
N CYS A 349 7.21 -48.97 -10.22
CA CYS A 349 8.60 -48.50 -10.19
C CYS A 349 8.73 -47.17 -9.43
N ARG A 350 7.83 -46.21 -9.64
CA ARG A 350 7.80 -44.93 -8.89
C ARG A 350 7.49 -45.11 -7.41
N LEU A 351 6.55 -46.00 -7.07
CA LEU A 351 6.24 -46.34 -5.68
C LEU A 351 7.44 -46.97 -4.96
N ASN A 352 8.15 -47.89 -5.61
CA ASN A 352 9.36 -48.48 -5.02
C ASN A 352 10.47 -47.42 -4.84
N LYS A 353 10.67 -46.52 -5.81
CA LYS A 353 11.59 -45.39 -5.62
C LYS A 353 11.22 -44.49 -4.44
N ALA A 354 9.93 -44.24 -4.22
CA ALA A 354 9.46 -43.47 -3.06
C ALA A 354 9.74 -44.22 -1.74
N VAL A 355 9.57 -45.55 -1.73
CA VAL A 355 9.92 -46.41 -0.59
C VAL A 355 11.42 -46.35 -0.30
N ASP A 356 12.26 -46.48 -1.32
CA ASP A 356 13.72 -46.42 -1.18
C ASP A 356 14.16 -45.10 -0.52
N VAL A 357 13.49 -43.98 -0.84
CA VAL A 357 13.73 -42.67 -0.21
C VAL A 357 13.36 -42.67 1.29
N TYR A 358 12.25 -43.30 1.69
CA TYR A 358 11.91 -43.42 3.11
C TYR A 358 12.85 -44.36 3.86
N GLU A 359 13.31 -45.45 3.24
CA GLU A 359 14.29 -46.35 3.86
C GLU A 359 15.65 -45.67 4.01
N GLU A 360 16.13 -44.91 3.00
CA GLU A 360 17.33 -44.05 3.10
C GLU A 360 17.18 -43.02 4.23
N ALA A 361 16.00 -42.42 4.39
CA ALA A 361 15.72 -41.49 5.48
C ALA A 361 15.81 -42.15 6.86
N LEU A 362 15.28 -43.37 7.00
CA LEU A 362 15.31 -44.14 8.24
C LEU A 362 16.72 -44.62 8.61
N GLU A 363 17.57 -44.91 7.62
CA GLU A 363 18.99 -45.21 7.82
C GLU A 363 19.78 -43.98 8.25
N SER A 364 19.51 -42.83 7.64
CA SER A 364 20.21 -41.59 7.97
C SER A 364 19.76 -40.99 9.32
N MET A 365 18.47 -41.05 9.63
CA MET A 365 17.89 -40.49 10.85
C MET A 365 16.59 -41.23 11.24
N PRO A 366 16.64 -42.22 12.13
CA PRO A 366 15.42 -42.82 12.64
C PRO A 366 14.69 -41.83 13.56
N SER A 367 13.55 -41.32 13.10
CA SER A 367 12.72 -40.39 13.86
C SER A 367 11.25 -40.80 13.86
N THR A 368 10.55 -40.44 14.93
CA THR A 368 9.10 -40.65 15.07
C THR A 368 8.30 -39.96 13.96
N GLU A 369 8.78 -38.79 13.50
CA GLU A 369 8.18 -37.99 12.44
C GLU A 369 8.27 -38.68 11.07
N ILE A 370 9.41 -39.30 10.73
CA ILE A 370 9.57 -40.03 9.46
C ILE A 370 8.61 -41.23 9.42
N PHE A 371 8.47 -41.97 10.52
CA PHE A 371 7.48 -43.05 10.59
C PHE A 371 6.04 -42.54 10.46
N SER A 372 5.72 -41.36 11.02
CA SER A 372 4.41 -40.74 10.82
C SER A 372 4.16 -40.36 9.35
N PHE A 373 5.13 -39.76 8.67
CA PHE A 373 5.01 -39.44 7.25
C PHE A 373 4.92 -40.70 6.37
N TYR A 374 5.73 -41.72 6.65
CA TYR A 374 5.74 -42.96 5.90
C TYR A 374 4.43 -43.75 6.04
N THR A 375 3.85 -43.76 7.25
CA THR A 375 2.52 -44.38 7.48
C THR A 375 1.40 -43.58 6.81
N ASN A 376 1.44 -42.24 6.84
CA ASN A 376 0.48 -41.40 6.13
C ASN A 376 0.58 -41.53 4.61
N PHE A 377 1.79 -41.65 4.08
CA PHE A 377 2.04 -41.91 2.66
C PHE A 377 1.34 -43.19 2.19
N TRP A 378 1.54 -44.30 2.90
CA TRP A 378 0.86 -45.56 2.57
C TRP A 378 -0.65 -45.47 2.73
N LYS A 379 -1.17 -44.70 3.70
CA LYS A 379 -2.61 -44.45 3.83
C LYS A 379 -3.17 -43.69 2.63
N ASP A 380 -2.48 -42.66 2.14
CA ASP A 380 -2.88 -41.93 0.93
C ASP A 380 -2.90 -42.86 -0.30
N VAL A 381 -1.96 -43.81 -0.37
CA VAL A 381 -1.89 -44.82 -1.45
C VAL A 381 -3.01 -45.88 -1.31
N ILE A 382 -3.39 -46.26 -0.09
CA ILE A 382 -4.39 -47.29 0.20
C ILE A 382 -5.84 -46.74 0.16
N ALA A 383 -6.06 -45.47 0.53
CA ALA A 383 -7.39 -44.85 0.64
C ALA A 383 -7.53 -43.63 -0.30
N PRO A 384 -8.22 -43.74 -1.45
CA PRO A 384 -8.51 -42.58 -2.28
C PRO A 384 -9.54 -41.66 -1.58
N LYS A 385 -9.24 -40.36 -1.49
CA LYS A 385 -10.14 -39.35 -0.89
C LYS A 385 -11.40 -39.16 -1.73
N GLY A 386 -12.54 -38.97 -1.04
CA GLY A 386 -13.88 -39.08 -1.59
C GLY A 386 -14.37 -38.03 -2.63
N GLU A 387 -15.41 -38.49 -3.34
CA GLU A 387 -16.48 -37.87 -4.13
C GLU A 387 -16.21 -36.80 -5.22
N ASP A 388 -15.08 -36.09 -5.28
CA ASP A 388 -14.85 -35.09 -6.35
C ASP A 388 -13.57 -35.29 -7.18
N SER A 389 -12.93 -36.46 -7.09
CA SER A 389 -11.80 -36.82 -7.95
C SER A 389 -12.13 -38.07 -8.76
N GLN A 390 -12.46 -37.88 -10.04
CA GLN A 390 -12.50 -38.96 -11.04
C GLN A 390 -11.09 -39.48 -11.34
N VAL A 391 -10.46 -40.12 -10.35
CA VAL A 391 -9.15 -40.75 -10.49
C VAL A 391 -9.15 -42.07 -9.69
N PHE A 392 -9.11 -43.18 -10.44
CA PHE A 392 -9.00 -44.59 -10.06
C PHE A 392 -10.24 -45.34 -9.55
N GLU A 393 -11.05 -45.83 -10.50
CA GLU A 393 -11.51 -47.22 -10.43
C GLU A 393 -10.29 -48.13 -10.69
N LEU A 394 -9.57 -48.49 -9.63
CA LEU A 394 -8.73 -49.69 -9.64
C LEU A 394 -9.67 -50.90 -9.51
N THR A 395 -10.41 -51.19 -10.57
CA THR A 395 -11.00 -52.51 -10.74
C THR A 395 -9.85 -53.53 -10.78
N ASP A 396 -9.96 -54.53 -9.89
CA ASP A 396 -9.07 -55.71 -9.74
C ASP A 396 -7.94 -55.67 -8.69
N VAL A 397 -8.23 -55.25 -7.44
CA VAL A 397 -7.23 -55.15 -6.35
C VAL A 397 -7.68 -55.71 -4.99
N SER A 398 -8.02 -57.00 -4.90
CA SER A 398 -7.99 -57.67 -3.57
C SER A 398 -6.55 -57.92 -3.12
N ASP A 399 -5.68 -58.38 -4.02
CA ASP A 399 -4.33 -58.86 -3.65
C ASP A 399 -3.31 -57.75 -3.34
N LYS A 400 -3.37 -56.58 -4.00
CA LYS A 400 -2.37 -55.51 -3.75
C LYS A 400 -2.73 -54.60 -2.58
N THR A 401 -4.02 -54.47 -2.26
CA THR A 401 -4.46 -53.83 -1.02
C THR A 401 -3.93 -54.62 0.17
N VAL A 402 -3.92 -55.95 0.07
CA VAL A 402 -3.28 -56.85 1.04
C VAL A 402 -1.75 -56.67 1.06
N GLU A 403 -1.09 -56.54 -0.09
CA GLU A 403 0.37 -56.30 -0.14
C GLU A 403 0.76 -54.94 0.48
N PHE A 404 0.06 -53.85 0.14
CA PHE A 404 0.36 -52.52 0.67
C PHE A 404 0.00 -52.38 2.15
N THR A 405 -1.11 -52.99 2.59
CA THR A 405 -1.43 -53.05 4.03
C THR A 405 -0.40 -53.89 4.79
N SER A 406 0.13 -54.98 4.21
CA SER A 406 1.25 -55.74 4.80
C SER A 406 2.52 -54.89 4.92
N ARG A 407 2.87 -54.10 3.89
CA ARG A 407 3.99 -53.15 3.95
C ARG A 407 3.78 -52.11 5.05
N LEU A 408 2.57 -51.56 5.20
CA LEU A 408 2.23 -50.60 6.25
C LEU A 408 2.35 -51.22 7.66
N PHE A 409 1.93 -52.47 7.87
CA PHE A 409 2.14 -53.17 9.14
C PHE A 409 3.62 -53.33 9.49
N LYS A 410 4.46 -53.67 8.51
CA LYS A 410 5.92 -53.75 8.70
C LYS A 410 6.52 -52.40 9.14
N VAL A 411 5.99 -51.28 8.64
CA VAL A 411 6.41 -49.94 9.08
C VAL A 411 6.05 -49.70 10.55
N PHE A 412 4.85 -50.10 11.00
CA PHE A 412 4.45 -50.00 12.41
C PHE A 412 5.28 -50.90 13.33
N GLU A 413 5.59 -52.12 12.91
CA GLU A 413 6.46 -53.04 13.65
C GLU A 413 7.89 -52.51 13.77
N LYS A 414 8.43 -51.95 12.68
CA LYS A 414 9.75 -51.30 12.66
C LYS A 414 9.80 -50.07 13.56
N ALA A 415 8.74 -49.25 13.57
CA ALA A 415 8.63 -48.12 14.50
C ALA A 415 8.60 -48.59 15.97
N ALA A 416 7.93 -49.70 16.26
CA ALA A 416 7.87 -50.28 17.60
C ALA A 416 9.21 -50.87 18.06
N SER A 417 9.94 -51.58 17.18
CA SER A 417 11.25 -52.16 17.50
C SER A 417 12.34 -51.11 17.71
N MET A 418 12.27 -50.00 16.97
CA MET A 418 13.18 -48.86 17.13
C MET A 418 12.80 -47.92 18.29
N GLY A 419 11.71 -48.21 19.01
CA GLY A 419 11.26 -47.41 20.16
C GLY A 419 10.66 -46.05 19.80
N CYS A 420 10.33 -45.81 18.52
CA CYS A 420 9.82 -44.56 17.97
C CYS A 420 8.29 -44.48 17.94
N ILE A 421 7.58 -45.23 18.78
CA ILE A 421 6.11 -45.25 18.78
C ILE A 421 5.56 -44.08 19.61
N THR A 422 4.84 -43.19 18.94
CA THR A 422 4.16 -42.04 19.55
C THR A 422 2.69 -42.34 19.79
N GLU A 423 2.00 -41.50 20.57
CA GLU A 423 0.56 -41.59 20.80
C GLU A 423 -0.25 -41.64 19.50
N ASP A 424 0.14 -40.82 18.53
CA ASP A 424 -0.53 -40.75 17.24
C ASP A 424 -0.24 -41.99 16.39
N LEU A 425 0.99 -42.49 16.34
CA LEU A 425 1.31 -43.73 15.62
C LEU A 425 0.58 -44.93 16.23
N ALA A 426 0.49 -45.01 17.57
CA ALA A 426 -0.26 -46.02 18.28
C ALA A 426 -1.77 -45.93 17.97
N TYR A 427 -2.34 -44.72 18.00
CA TYR A 427 -3.72 -44.47 17.60
C TYR A 427 -3.99 -44.95 16.16
N HIS A 428 -3.14 -44.57 15.21
CA HIS A 428 -3.28 -44.94 13.81
C HIS A 428 -3.16 -46.45 13.58
N HIS A 429 -2.30 -47.12 14.35
CA HIS A 429 -2.14 -48.57 14.30
C HIS A 429 -3.41 -49.28 14.81
N ILE A 430 -3.96 -48.84 15.96
CA ILE A 430 -5.21 -49.38 16.50
C ILE A 430 -6.39 -49.10 15.55
N SER A 431 -6.48 -47.88 15.00
CA SER A 431 -7.56 -47.50 14.07
C SER A 431 -7.55 -48.35 12.81
N LEU A 432 -6.36 -48.66 12.25
CA LEU A 432 -6.24 -49.52 11.07
C LEU A 432 -6.79 -50.93 11.35
N TYR A 433 -6.53 -51.50 12.52
CA TYR A 433 -7.14 -52.78 12.93
C TYR A 433 -8.67 -52.69 13.07
N LEU A 434 -9.19 -51.57 13.59
CA LEU A 434 -10.64 -51.35 13.70
C LEU A 434 -11.29 -51.21 12.32
N GLU A 435 -10.66 -50.50 11.38
CA GLU A 435 -11.12 -50.33 9.99
C GLU A 435 -11.13 -51.66 9.23
N LEU A 436 -10.16 -52.52 9.49
CA LEU A 436 -10.10 -53.89 8.94
C LEU A 436 -11.00 -54.89 9.67
N GLY A 437 -11.79 -54.45 10.67
CA GLY A 437 -12.73 -55.30 11.42
C GLY A 437 -12.08 -56.25 12.44
N ARG A 438 -10.77 -56.15 12.67
CA ARG A 438 -9.98 -56.99 13.59
C ARG A 438 -10.03 -56.45 15.03
N LEU A 439 -11.22 -56.51 15.65
CA LEU A 439 -11.48 -55.90 16.96
C LEU A 439 -10.64 -56.48 18.11
N GLU A 440 -10.37 -57.78 18.10
CA GLU A 440 -9.61 -58.46 19.15
C GLU A 440 -8.14 -58.01 19.19
N GLU A 441 -7.54 -57.86 18.01
CA GLU A 441 -6.17 -57.36 17.87
C GLU A 441 -6.08 -55.87 18.22
N ALA A 442 -7.08 -55.08 17.82
CA ALA A 442 -7.19 -53.68 18.24
C ALA A 442 -7.28 -53.54 19.76
N ARG A 443 -8.04 -54.43 20.43
CA ARG A 443 -8.18 -54.47 21.90
C ARG A 443 -6.86 -54.81 22.59
N ASN A 444 -6.20 -55.89 22.18
CA ASN A 444 -4.92 -56.33 22.74
C ASN A 444 -3.83 -55.27 22.58
N LEU A 445 -3.80 -54.60 21.43
CA LEU A 445 -2.83 -53.55 21.13
C LEU A 445 -3.11 -52.26 21.92
N ALA A 446 -4.39 -51.88 22.07
CA ALA A 446 -4.81 -50.76 22.92
C ALA A 446 -4.47 -51.02 24.39
N GLU A 447 -4.66 -52.23 24.89
CA GLU A 447 -4.26 -52.64 26.24
C GLU A 447 -2.75 -52.58 26.43
N LYS A 448 -1.97 -53.12 25.49
CA LYS A 448 -0.50 -53.10 25.52
C LYS A 448 0.06 -51.68 25.56
N PHE A 449 -0.51 -50.74 24.81
CA PHE A 449 -0.03 -49.35 24.82
C PHE A 449 -0.46 -48.56 26.06
N SER A 450 -1.70 -48.74 26.51
CA SER A 450 -2.24 -48.03 27.68
C SER A 450 -1.69 -48.55 29.02
N ASN A 451 -1.28 -49.82 29.10
CA ASN A 451 -0.57 -50.35 30.27
C ASN A 451 0.96 -50.20 30.16
N GLY A 452 1.47 -49.79 28.99
CA GLY A 452 2.89 -49.66 28.68
C GLY A 452 3.41 -48.22 28.73
N LYS A 453 4.30 -47.86 27.79
CA LYS A 453 4.95 -46.54 27.72
C LYS A 453 4.00 -45.35 27.51
N LEU A 454 2.75 -45.57 27.11
CA LEU A 454 1.76 -44.53 26.80
C LEU A 454 0.61 -44.49 27.84
N SER A 455 0.90 -44.85 29.09
CA SER A 455 -0.10 -44.92 30.17
C SER A 455 -0.70 -43.58 30.60
N CYS A 456 -0.07 -42.46 30.23
CA CYS A 456 -0.59 -41.11 30.42
C CYS A 456 -1.31 -40.56 29.17
N SER A 457 -1.34 -41.28 28.04
CA SER A 457 -1.93 -40.78 26.79
C SER A 457 -3.44 -40.85 26.79
N VAL A 458 -4.09 -39.68 26.80
CA VAL A 458 -5.55 -39.56 26.75
C VAL A 458 -6.12 -40.12 25.44
N LYS A 459 -5.44 -39.96 24.30
CA LYS A 459 -5.94 -40.46 23.00
C LYS A 459 -6.04 -41.98 22.96
N VAL A 460 -5.03 -42.67 23.49
CA VAL A 460 -5.02 -44.14 23.56
C VAL A 460 -6.08 -44.62 24.55
N TRP A 461 -6.26 -43.94 25.69
CA TRP A 461 -7.31 -44.24 26.64
C TRP A 461 -8.72 -43.98 26.09
N VAL A 462 -8.94 -42.90 25.34
CA VAL A 462 -10.21 -42.63 24.67
C VAL A 462 -10.54 -43.75 23.67
N LEU A 463 -9.55 -44.21 22.88
CA LEU A 463 -9.75 -45.37 22.00
C LEU A 463 -10.06 -46.64 22.79
N ARG A 464 -9.31 -46.93 23.85
CA ARG A 464 -9.53 -48.12 24.69
C ARG A 464 -10.92 -48.10 25.31
N VAL A 465 -11.33 -47.00 25.94
CA VAL A 465 -12.68 -46.81 26.51
C VAL A 465 -13.74 -46.93 25.41
N SER A 466 -13.50 -46.37 24.23
CA SER A 466 -14.44 -46.47 23.10
C SER A 466 -14.57 -47.89 22.56
N ILE A 467 -13.48 -48.65 22.52
CA ILE A 467 -13.47 -50.06 22.11
C ILE A 467 -14.23 -50.91 23.13
N GLU A 468 -14.00 -50.69 24.43
CA GLU A 468 -14.72 -51.39 25.51
C GLU A 468 -16.21 -51.00 25.54
N MET A 469 -16.55 -49.72 25.32
CA MET A 469 -17.94 -49.28 25.17
C MET A 469 -18.61 -49.91 23.94
N LYS A 470 -17.92 -49.98 22.80
CA LYS A 470 -18.42 -50.65 21.59
C LYS A 470 -18.59 -52.15 21.81
N TRP A 471 -17.66 -52.79 22.52
CA TRP A 471 -17.72 -54.20 22.89
C TRP A 471 -18.94 -54.48 23.76
N ALA A 472 -19.12 -53.72 24.84
CA ALA A 472 -20.25 -53.81 25.76
C ALA A 472 -21.62 -53.59 25.07
N THR A 473 -21.68 -52.77 24.02
CA THR A 473 -22.91 -52.56 23.23
C THR A 473 -23.15 -53.61 22.14
N ARG A 474 -22.16 -54.44 21.81
CA ARG A 474 -22.25 -55.43 20.72
C ARG A 474 -22.93 -56.72 21.16
N GLU A 475 -22.83 -57.06 22.45
CA GLU A 475 -23.29 -58.35 22.98
C GLU A 475 -24.76 -58.33 23.48
N SER A 476 -25.38 -57.16 23.74
CA SER A 476 -26.81 -57.08 24.14
C SER A 476 -27.48 -55.72 23.89
N ALA A 477 -28.78 -55.74 23.54
CA ALA A 477 -29.60 -54.54 23.31
C ALA A 477 -29.89 -53.72 24.59
N SER A 478 -29.66 -54.31 25.77
CA SER A 478 -29.65 -53.64 27.07
C SER A 478 -28.28 -53.86 27.73
N LEU A 479 -27.68 -52.77 28.20
CA LEU A 479 -26.37 -52.79 28.88
C LEU A 479 -26.50 -53.56 30.21
N SER A 480 -25.69 -54.60 30.41
CA SER A 480 -25.68 -55.35 31.67
C SER A 480 -25.09 -54.48 32.80
N LYS A 481 -25.45 -54.79 34.05
CA LYS A 481 -24.91 -54.06 35.23
C LYS A 481 -23.40 -54.26 35.37
N ASP A 482 -22.88 -55.39 34.95
CA ASP A 482 -21.46 -55.76 35.06
C ASP A 482 -20.63 -55.03 34.00
N ASP A 483 -21.16 -54.86 32.79
CA ASP A 483 -20.52 -54.07 31.72
C ASP A 483 -20.50 -52.57 32.03
N LEU A 484 -21.58 -52.05 32.61
CA LEU A 484 -21.61 -50.66 33.09
C LEU A 484 -20.60 -50.43 34.23
N HIS A 485 -20.38 -51.44 35.07
CA HIS A 485 -19.42 -51.35 36.16
C HIS A 485 -17.99 -51.47 35.66
N SER A 486 -17.69 -52.37 34.72
CA SER A 486 -16.35 -52.53 34.14
C SER A 486 -15.88 -51.30 33.38
N VAL A 487 -16.77 -50.66 32.59
CA VAL A 487 -16.50 -49.39 31.91
C VAL A 487 -16.31 -48.24 32.92
N PHE A 488 -17.06 -48.24 34.02
CA PHE A 488 -16.92 -47.23 35.08
C PHE A 488 -15.59 -47.38 35.85
N GLU A 489 -15.18 -48.61 36.18
CA GLU A 489 -13.88 -48.90 36.82
C GLU A 489 -12.70 -48.54 35.91
N LEU A 490 -12.80 -48.85 34.61
CA LEU A 490 -11.83 -48.44 33.61
C LEU A 490 -11.70 -46.91 33.58
N LEU A 491 -12.82 -46.18 33.56
CA LEU A 491 -12.83 -44.72 33.59
C LEU A 491 -12.24 -44.17 34.90
N GLN A 492 -12.56 -44.75 36.06
CA GLN A 492 -11.97 -44.33 37.34
C GLN A 492 -10.45 -44.54 37.38
N ASN A 493 -9.97 -45.68 36.86
CA ASN A 493 -8.54 -45.97 36.77
C ASN A 493 -7.81 -44.93 35.89
N VAL A 494 -8.37 -44.56 34.74
CA VAL A 494 -7.78 -43.54 33.87
C VAL A 494 -7.84 -42.15 34.50
N LEU A 495 -8.98 -41.76 35.07
CA LEU A 495 -9.17 -40.47 35.71
C LEU A 495 -8.31 -40.29 36.97
N SER A 496 -7.81 -41.39 37.56
CA SER A 496 -6.82 -41.34 38.64
C SER A 496 -5.37 -41.14 38.16
N LYS A 497 -5.11 -41.32 36.87
CA LYS A 497 -3.76 -41.30 36.26
C LYS A 497 -3.49 -40.08 35.38
N VAL A 498 -4.52 -39.30 35.05
CA VAL A 498 -4.46 -38.19 34.10
C VAL A 498 -5.02 -36.93 34.78
N ALA A 499 -4.34 -35.79 34.59
CA ALA A 499 -4.80 -34.51 35.11
C ALA A 499 -6.18 -34.11 34.55
N ILE A 500 -6.98 -33.37 35.33
CA ILE A 500 -8.37 -33.02 34.99
C ILE A 500 -8.43 -32.19 33.71
N SER A 501 -7.45 -31.29 33.54
CA SER A 501 -7.30 -30.43 32.36
C SER A 501 -7.07 -31.19 31.05
N GLU A 502 -6.40 -32.35 31.09
CA GLU A 502 -6.10 -33.17 29.91
C GLU A 502 -7.19 -34.22 29.64
N ALA A 503 -7.97 -34.60 30.66
CA ALA A 503 -9.01 -35.63 30.59
C ALA A 503 -10.41 -35.13 30.14
N GLU A 504 -10.55 -33.88 29.68
CA GLU A 504 -11.85 -33.27 29.34
C GLU A 504 -12.70 -34.13 28.38
N SER A 505 -12.08 -34.73 27.36
CA SER A 505 -12.77 -35.61 26.39
C SER A 505 -13.28 -36.90 27.03
N LEU A 506 -12.54 -37.45 27.99
CA LEU A 506 -12.95 -38.64 28.75
C LEU A 506 -14.11 -38.31 29.68
N TRP A 507 -14.07 -37.15 30.34
CA TRP A 507 -15.17 -36.65 31.16
C TRP A 507 -16.45 -36.41 30.35
N HIS A 508 -16.35 -35.78 29.18
CA HIS A 508 -17.51 -35.61 28.28
C HIS A 508 -18.06 -36.95 27.79
N MET A 509 -17.19 -37.90 27.44
CA MET A 509 -17.59 -39.25 27.05
C MET A 509 -18.31 -39.97 28.20
N ALA A 510 -17.78 -39.88 29.42
CA ALA A 510 -18.37 -40.47 30.61
C ALA A 510 -19.71 -39.82 30.98
N ILE A 511 -19.82 -38.48 30.93
CA ILE A 511 -21.07 -37.75 31.16
C ILE A 511 -22.13 -38.16 30.14
N LYS A 512 -21.77 -38.23 28.85
CA LYS A 512 -22.72 -38.60 27.79
C LYS A 512 -23.18 -40.07 27.91
N PHE A 513 -22.28 -40.97 28.29
CA PHE A 513 -22.59 -42.39 28.44
C PHE A 513 -23.44 -42.67 29.69
N PHE A 514 -23.11 -42.03 30.83
CA PHE A 514 -23.82 -42.23 32.09
C PHE A 514 -24.96 -41.24 32.36
N SER A 515 -25.27 -40.30 31.46
CA SER A 515 -26.32 -39.28 31.67
C SER A 515 -27.70 -39.86 31.92
N SER A 516 -27.98 -41.04 31.34
CA SER A 516 -29.26 -41.73 31.50
C SER A 516 -29.33 -42.59 32.77
N GLN A 517 -28.25 -42.66 33.56
CA GLN A 517 -28.08 -43.53 34.72
C GLN A 517 -27.84 -42.70 36.00
N PRO A 518 -28.89 -42.38 36.79
CA PRO A 518 -28.80 -41.44 37.92
C PRO A 518 -27.77 -41.82 38.97
N LYS A 519 -27.60 -43.12 39.24
CA LYS A 519 -26.66 -43.65 40.24
C LYS A 519 -25.20 -43.38 39.87
N TYR A 520 -24.83 -43.59 38.61
CA TYR A 520 -23.47 -43.38 38.12
C TYR A 520 -23.19 -41.91 37.84
N PHE A 521 -24.18 -41.16 37.33
CA PHE A 521 -24.05 -39.72 37.12
C PHE A 521 -23.80 -38.96 38.44
N LYS A 522 -24.52 -39.31 39.51
CA LYS A 522 -24.30 -38.71 40.84
C LYS A 522 -22.88 -38.99 41.37
N LYS A 523 -22.43 -40.25 41.29
CA LYS A 523 -21.06 -40.64 41.66
C LYS A 523 -20.02 -39.90 40.83
N LEU A 524 -20.28 -39.67 39.55
CA LEU A 524 -19.37 -38.98 38.63
C LEU A 524 -19.24 -37.49 38.98
N VAL A 525 -20.35 -36.82 39.34
CA VAL A 525 -20.33 -35.42 39.83
C VAL A 525 -19.64 -35.29 41.18
N GLU A 526 -19.86 -36.24 42.10
CA GLU A 526 -19.17 -36.28 43.41
C GLU A 526 -17.65 -36.51 43.25
N THR A 527 -17.28 -37.40 42.33
CA THR A 527 -15.87 -37.66 41.98
C THR A 527 -15.24 -36.39 41.41
N PHE A 528 -15.90 -35.73 40.45
CA PHE A 528 -15.42 -34.50 39.85
C PHE A 528 -15.24 -33.35 40.87
N LEU A 529 -16.20 -33.17 41.79
CA LEU A 529 -16.08 -32.18 42.88
C LEU A 529 -14.93 -32.50 43.84
N ALA A 530 -14.73 -33.77 44.20
CA ALA A 530 -13.61 -34.20 45.04
C ALA A 530 -12.25 -34.01 44.37
N PHE A 531 -12.20 -34.09 43.04
CA PHE A 531 -10.99 -33.81 42.27
C PHE A 531 -10.66 -32.31 42.22
N LEU A 532 -11.66 -31.45 41.99
CA LEU A 532 -11.51 -29.99 42.02
C LEU A 532 -11.02 -29.46 43.38
N THR A 533 -11.41 -30.10 44.48
CA THR A 533 -10.97 -29.69 45.83
C THR A 533 -9.59 -30.22 46.20
N LYS A 534 -9.09 -31.27 45.54
CA LYS A 534 -7.83 -31.95 45.91
C LYS A 534 -6.62 -31.36 45.21
N GLU A 535 -6.74 -30.92 43.95
CA GLU A 535 -5.57 -30.52 43.15
C GLU A 535 -5.32 -29.01 43.08
N ASN A 536 -6.17 -28.16 43.70
CA ASN A 536 -6.10 -26.70 43.52
C ASN A 536 -6.09 -26.26 42.04
N GLU A 537 -6.51 -27.14 41.11
CA GLU A 537 -6.63 -26.82 39.69
C GLU A 537 -7.85 -25.93 39.48
N GLY A 538 -7.69 -24.91 38.62
CA GLY A 538 -8.78 -24.02 38.25
C GLY A 538 -9.95 -24.78 37.65
N ASP A 539 -11.17 -24.32 37.93
CA ASP A 539 -12.39 -24.91 37.39
C ASP A 539 -12.34 -25.00 35.84
N VAL A 540 -12.88 -26.10 35.30
CA VAL A 540 -12.81 -26.48 33.88
C VAL A 540 -14.19 -26.22 33.23
N PRO A 541 -14.31 -25.95 31.91
CA PRO A 541 -15.60 -25.73 31.23
C PRO A 541 -16.67 -26.81 31.47
N LEU A 542 -16.25 -28.00 31.93
CA LEU A 542 -17.11 -29.10 32.36
C LEU A 542 -18.15 -28.71 33.42
N SER A 543 -17.82 -27.82 34.36
CA SER A 543 -18.76 -27.35 35.40
C SER A 543 -19.97 -26.63 34.79
N SER A 544 -19.77 -25.87 33.71
CA SER A 544 -20.87 -25.25 32.95
C SER A 544 -21.73 -26.30 32.25
N ALA A 545 -21.12 -27.32 31.63
CA ALA A 545 -21.84 -28.41 30.98
C ALA A 545 -22.71 -29.21 31.96
N ILE A 546 -22.22 -29.46 33.17
CA ILE A 546 -22.97 -30.11 34.25
C ILE A 546 -24.14 -29.24 34.70
N VAL A 547 -23.93 -27.93 34.92
CA VAL A 547 -24.99 -26.99 35.31
C VAL A 547 -26.09 -26.91 34.24
N HIS A 548 -25.73 -26.85 32.96
CA HIS A 548 -26.70 -26.84 31.86
C HIS A 548 -27.48 -28.16 31.75
N HIS A 549 -26.83 -29.30 31.99
CA HIS A 549 -27.51 -30.60 31.99
C HIS A 549 -28.53 -30.72 33.14
N VAL A 550 -28.12 -30.32 34.36
CA VAL A 550 -28.99 -30.28 35.54
C VAL A 550 -30.17 -29.31 35.31
N LEU A 551 -29.93 -28.16 34.66
CA LEU A 551 -30.99 -27.23 34.28
C LEU A 551 -32.04 -27.86 33.36
N GLN A 552 -31.60 -28.64 32.36
CA GLN A 552 -32.51 -29.29 31.41
C GLN A 552 -33.31 -30.44 32.02
N LYS A 553 -32.75 -31.17 32.99
CA LYS A 553 -33.35 -32.40 33.55
C LYS A 553 -34.06 -32.21 34.88
N ASP A 554 -33.45 -31.47 35.80
CA ASP A 554 -33.91 -31.32 37.18
C ASP A 554 -34.50 -29.94 37.50
N GLY A 555 -34.42 -29.00 36.54
CA GLY A 555 -35.01 -27.68 36.65
C GLY A 555 -34.13 -26.64 37.37
N LEU A 556 -34.64 -25.41 37.37
CA LEU A 556 -33.88 -24.19 37.73
C LEU A 556 -33.36 -24.17 39.17
N GLN A 557 -34.14 -24.68 40.13
CA GLN A 557 -33.79 -24.62 41.54
C GLN A 557 -32.58 -25.52 41.87
N ARG A 558 -32.57 -26.72 41.31
CA ARG A 558 -31.45 -27.66 41.46
C ARG A 558 -30.20 -27.17 40.71
N ALA A 559 -30.37 -26.54 39.55
CA ALA A 559 -29.28 -25.89 38.83
C ALA A 559 -28.65 -24.74 39.65
N ARG A 560 -29.46 -23.94 40.37
CA ARG A 560 -29.00 -22.89 41.30
C ARG A 560 -28.19 -23.45 42.46
N GLU A 561 -28.59 -24.59 43.02
CA GLU A 561 -27.83 -25.27 44.07
C GLU A 561 -26.49 -25.80 43.56
N VAL A 562 -26.48 -26.40 42.37
CA VAL A 562 -25.29 -26.98 41.76
C VAL A 562 -24.27 -25.92 41.37
N TYR A 563 -24.69 -24.83 40.69
CA TYR A 563 -23.72 -23.78 40.33
C TYR A 563 -23.18 -23.05 41.56
N LYS A 564 -23.97 -22.87 42.64
CA LYS A 564 -23.47 -22.26 43.88
C LYS A 564 -22.37 -23.11 44.53
N ARG A 565 -22.48 -24.44 44.45
CA ARG A 565 -21.43 -25.36 44.90
C ARG A 565 -20.16 -25.23 44.06
N PHE A 566 -20.29 -25.09 42.74
CA PHE A 566 -19.14 -24.86 41.86
C PHE A 566 -18.51 -23.47 42.05
N LEU A 567 -19.29 -22.43 42.32
CA LEU A 567 -18.79 -21.08 42.62
C LEU A 567 -18.11 -20.97 43.99
N ALA A 568 -18.35 -21.92 44.89
CA ALA A 568 -17.64 -22.04 46.17
C ALA A 568 -16.26 -22.73 46.04
N SER A 569 -15.88 -23.15 44.83
CA SER A 569 -14.55 -23.69 44.52
C SER A 569 -13.45 -22.62 44.72
N PRO A 570 -12.21 -23.01 45.08
CA PRO A 570 -11.09 -22.08 45.28
C PRO A 570 -10.80 -21.16 44.08
N GLN A 571 -11.03 -21.62 42.85
CA GLN A 571 -10.85 -20.83 41.61
C GLN A 571 -11.94 -21.15 40.57
N PRO A 572 -13.12 -20.48 40.60
CA PRO A 572 -14.19 -20.72 39.64
C PRO A 572 -13.86 -20.17 38.25
N SER A 573 -14.27 -20.88 37.20
CA SER A 573 -13.87 -20.57 35.82
C SER A 573 -14.65 -19.38 35.28
N LEU A 574 -14.02 -18.59 34.41
CA LEU A 574 -14.71 -17.52 33.71
C LEU A 574 -15.88 -18.05 32.85
N SER A 575 -15.77 -19.27 32.31
CA SER A 575 -16.85 -19.96 31.60
C SER A 575 -18.05 -20.22 32.48
N LEU A 576 -17.83 -20.69 33.72
CA LEU A 576 -18.89 -20.91 34.69
C LEU A 576 -19.58 -19.59 35.06
N TYR A 577 -18.81 -18.53 35.35
CA TYR A 577 -19.37 -17.21 35.60
C TYR A 577 -20.23 -16.70 34.43
N LYS A 578 -19.74 -16.81 33.19
CA LYS A 578 -20.50 -16.37 32.00
C LYS A 578 -21.81 -17.15 31.83
N SER A 579 -21.79 -18.47 31.99
CA SER A 579 -23.00 -19.30 31.89
C SER A 579 -24.00 -19.00 33.02
N CYS A 580 -23.55 -18.79 34.26
CA CYS A 580 -24.41 -18.39 35.37
C CYS A 580 -25.00 -16.99 35.18
N ILE A 581 -24.20 -16.04 34.71
CA ILE A 581 -24.61 -14.67 34.39
C ILE A 581 -25.66 -14.67 33.28
N GLU A 582 -25.44 -15.43 32.21
CA GLU A 582 -26.39 -15.54 31.10
C GLU A 582 -27.74 -16.11 31.57
N LEU A 583 -27.70 -17.16 32.40
CA LEU A 583 -28.89 -17.76 32.99
C LEU A 583 -29.68 -16.75 33.84
N GLU A 584 -29.03 -16.06 34.78
CA GLU A 584 -29.72 -15.08 35.65
C GLU A 584 -30.11 -13.80 34.88
N SER A 585 -29.35 -13.38 33.87
CA SER A 585 -29.70 -12.22 33.02
C SER A 585 -30.92 -12.51 32.14
N ASN A 586 -31.05 -13.72 31.61
CA ASN A 586 -32.22 -14.14 30.84
C ASN A 586 -33.47 -14.19 31.72
N LEU A 587 -33.35 -14.66 32.97
CA LEU A 587 -34.46 -14.64 33.93
C LEU A 587 -34.85 -13.22 34.36
N ALA A 588 -33.88 -12.32 34.51
CA ALA A 588 -34.11 -10.91 34.79
C ALA A 588 -34.89 -10.24 33.64
N PHE A 589 -34.58 -10.56 32.39
CA PHE A 589 -35.31 -10.05 31.21
C PHE A 589 -36.78 -10.50 31.19
N VAL A 590 -37.06 -11.70 31.69
CA VAL A 590 -38.42 -12.27 31.77
C VAL A 590 -39.21 -11.74 32.98
N GLY A 591 -38.58 -10.94 33.87
CA GLY A 591 -39.24 -10.21 34.96
C GLY A 591 -39.08 -10.80 36.36
N ASP A 592 -38.15 -11.74 36.58
CA ASP A 592 -37.83 -12.23 37.93
C ASP A 592 -37.12 -11.13 38.75
N LYS A 593 -37.77 -10.70 39.84
CA LYS A 593 -37.28 -9.62 40.72
C LYS A 593 -35.94 -9.95 41.38
N ASN A 594 -35.65 -11.23 41.62
CA ASN A 594 -34.42 -11.66 42.31
C ASN A 594 -33.26 -11.91 41.35
N ALA A 595 -33.54 -12.16 40.07
CA ALA A 595 -32.55 -12.54 39.08
C ALA A 595 -31.59 -11.39 38.71
N LEU A 596 -32.09 -10.15 38.63
CA LEU A 596 -31.24 -8.97 38.37
C LEU A 596 -30.23 -8.73 39.50
N SER A 597 -30.65 -8.93 40.75
CA SER A 597 -29.77 -8.83 41.93
C SER A 597 -28.71 -9.92 41.93
N ASN A 598 -29.08 -11.16 41.57
CA ASN A 598 -28.15 -12.27 41.45
C ASN A 598 -27.14 -12.05 40.31
N ALA A 599 -27.59 -11.55 39.16
CA ALA A 599 -26.72 -11.23 38.03
C ALA A 599 -25.68 -10.16 38.40
N ARG A 600 -26.07 -9.10 39.14
CA ARG A 600 -25.13 -8.09 39.67
C ARG A 600 -24.07 -8.70 40.58
N LYS A 601 -24.48 -9.53 41.55
CA LYS A 601 -23.54 -10.24 42.45
C LYS A 601 -22.58 -11.16 41.70
N LEU A 602 -23.06 -11.82 40.64
CA LEU A 602 -22.23 -12.67 39.80
C LEU A 602 -21.20 -11.84 38.99
N TYR A 603 -21.61 -10.69 38.44
CA TYR A 603 -20.67 -9.77 37.79
C TYR A 603 -19.64 -9.21 38.78
N GLU A 604 -20.07 -8.78 39.96
CA GLU A 604 -19.16 -8.28 41.01
C GLU A 604 -18.18 -9.36 41.46
N SER A 605 -18.65 -10.59 41.73
CA SER A 605 -17.80 -11.73 42.10
C SER A 605 -16.87 -12.17 40.96
N ALA A 606 -17.32 -12.13 39.70
CA ALA A 606 -16.45 -12.40 38.57
C ALA A 606 -15.37 -11.33 38.42
N LEU A 607 -15.71 -10.06 38.69
CA LEU A 607 -14.79 -8.94 38.59
C LEU A 607 -13.78 -8.87 39.73
N THR A 608 -14.05 -9.43 40.92
CA THR A 608 -13.01 -9.55 41.96
C THR A 608 -11.86 -10.45 41.53
N THR A 609 -12.15 -11.47 40.72
CA THR A 609 -11.16 -12.47 40.28
C THR A 609 -10.62 -12.18 38.88
N TYR A 610 -11.45 -11.67 37.97
CA TYR A 610 -11.15 -11.44 36.55
C TYR A 610 -11.31 -9.97 36.13
N ASN A 611 -10.82 -9.01 36.94
CA ASN A 611 -10.96 -7.57 36.65
C ASN A 611 -10.31 -7.11 35.33
N GLU A 612 -9.41 -7.90 34.74
CA GLU A 612 -8.71 -7.57 33.49
C GLU A 612 -9.51 -7.87 32.21
N ASP A 613 -10.56 -8.70 32.29
CA ASP A 613 -11.37 -9.05 31.11
C ASP A 613 -12.24 -7.86 30.66
N THR A 614 -11.80 -7.21 29.58
CA THR A 614 -12.51 -6.07 28.98
C THR A 614 -13.89 -6.42 28.41
N GLY A 615 -14.15 -7.70 28.11
CA GLY A 615 -15.43 -8.23 27.68
C GLY A 615 -16.43 -8.27 28.83
N LEU A 616 -16.02 -8.80 29.99
CA LEU A 616 -16.87 -8.88 31.18
C LEU A 616 -17.37 -7.49 31.64
N TRP A 617 -16.49 -6.48 31.64
CA TRP A 617 -16.87 -5.09 31.91
C TRP A 617 -17.85 -4.51 30.89
N ARG A 618 -17.72 -4.88 29.61
CA ARG A 618 -18.60 -4.40 28.54
C ARG A 618 -19.99 -5.03 28.69
N ASP A 619 -20.04 -6.30 29.03
CA ASP A 619 -21.28 -7.05 29.19
C ASP A 619 -22.03 -6.56 30.43
N TYR A 620 -21.32 -6.29 31.54
CA TYR A 620 -21.91 -5.70 32.74
C TYR A 620 -22.50 -4.30 32.47
N TYR A 621 -21.72 -3.43 31.82
CA TYR A 621 -22.19 -2.11 31.41
C TYR A 621 -23.40 -2.18 30.44
N SER A 622 -23.40 -3.14 29.51
CA SER A 622 -24.51 -3.36 28.60
C SER A 622 -25.76 -3.87 29.31
N MET A 623 -25.63 -4.69 30.35
CA MET A 623 -26.76 -5.15 31.16
C MET A 623 -27.36 -3.98 31.94
N GLU A 624 -26.54 -3.17 32.61
CA GLU A 624 -27.02 -2.01 33.38
C GLU A 624 -27.65 -0.93 32.48
N ILE A 625 -27.21 -0.77 31.23
CA ILE A 625 -27.91 0.12 30.28
C ILE A 625 -29.34 -0.38 29.98
N LYS A 626 -29.51 -1.70 29.88
CA LYS A 626 -30.78 -2.30 29.46
C LYS A 626 -31.77 -2.44 30.61
N MET A 627 -31.28 -2.71 31.82
CA MET A 627 -32.10 -3.11 32.97
C MET A 627 -31.84 -2.28 34.24
N GLY A 628 -30.81 -1.44 34.23
CA GLY A 628 -30.39 -0.62 35.37
C GLY A 628 -30.89 0.82 35.32
N THR A 629 -30.28 1.66 36.17
CA THR A 629 -30.54 3.09 36.30
C THR A 629 -29.35 3.91 35.81
N SER A 630 -29.56 5.19 35.48
CA SER A 630 -28.48 6.10 35.08
C SER A 630 -27.31 6.12 36.10
N GLU A 631 -27.63 6.01 37.40
CA GLU A 631 -26.66 5.98 38.49
C GLU A 631 -25.82 4.70 38.51
N THR A 632 -26.44 3.54 38.31
CA THR A 632 -25.74 2.24 38.29
C THR A 632 -24.86 2.08 37.05
N VAL A 633 -25.31 2.59 35.90
CA VAL A 633 -24.50 2.66 34.67
C VAL A 633 -23.26 3.53 34.87
N ASN A 634 -23.41 4.68 35.53
CA ASN A 634 -22.30 5.57 35.85
C ASN A 634 -21.34 4.95 36.86
N ALA A 635 -21.85 4.23 37.87
CA ALA A 635 -21.02 3.53 38.85
C ALA A 635 -20.08 2.51 38.19
N VAL A 636 -20.60 1.66 37.30
CA VAL A 636 -19.79 0.65 36.57
C VAL A 636 -18.75 1.33 35.67
N TYR A 637 -19.11 2.43 35.01
CA TYR A 637 -18.20 3.20 34.17
C TYR A 637 -17.03 3.81 34.97
N TRP A 638 -17.33 4.42 36.11
CA TRP A 638 -16.32 5.04 36.97
C TRP A 638 -15.42 4.01 37.65
N GLN A 639 -15.98 2.89 38.12
CA GLN A 639 -15.23 1.80 38.74
C GLN A 639 -14.18 1.20 37.78
N ARG A 640 -14.52 1.03 36.49
CA ARG A 640 -13.55 0.60 35.48
C ARG A 640 -12.44 1.64 35.24
N LYS A 641 -12.79 2.93 35.25
CA LYS A 641 -11.84 4.01 34.98
C LYS A 641 -10.81 4.14 36.10
N THR A 642 -11.24 4.07 37.35
CA THR A 642 -10.36 4.10 38.53
C THR A 642 -9.45 2.87 38.59
N GLU A 643 -9.92 1.69 38.21
CA GLU A 643 -9.10 0.46 38.13
C GLU A 643 -7.98 0.60 37.09
N LYS A 644 -8.29 1.22 35.93
CA LYS A 644 -7.34 1.42 34.82
C LYS A 644 -6.27 2.46 35.17
N GLU A 645 -6.64 3.53 35.85
CA GLU A 645 -5.74 4.58 36.33
C GLU A 645 -4.81 4.09 37.46
N ARG A 646 -5.28 3.18 38.34
CA ARG A 646 -4.44 2.53 39.37
C ARG A 646 -3.32 1.66 38.78
N LYS A 647 -3.60 0.92 37.70
CA LYS A 647 -2.60 0.03 37.07
C LYS A 647 -1.63 0.74 36.11
N THR A 648 -1.89 2.01 35.73
CA THR A 648 -1.00 2.75 34.81
C THR A 648 0.18 3.46 35.48
N HIS A 649 0.35 3.37 36.81
CA HIS A 649 1.50 3.93 37.54
C HIS A 649 2.70 2.99 37.72
N TYR A 650 2.62 1.74 37.23
CA TYR A 650 3.76 0.82 37.15
C TYR A 650 3.75 0.15 35.78
N PHE A 651 4.90 0.17 35.11
CA PHE A 651 5.18 -0.44 33.80
C PHE A 651 4.50 0.17 32.56
N SER A 652 5.28 1.02 31.89
CA SER A 652 5.13 1.35 30.47
C SER A 652 5.86 0.33 29.60
N LEU A 653 5.13 -0.46 28.79
CA LEU A 653 5.36 -0.73 27.36
C LEU A 653 4.40 -1.82 26.83
N LEU A 654 4.06 -1.74 25.53
CA LEU A 654 3.70 -2.84 24.59
C LEU A 654 2.29 -3.50 24.58
N LEU A 655 1.76 -3.56 23.33
CA LEU A 655 0.88 -4.57 22.70
C LEU A 655 -0.58 -4.66 23.25
N VAL A 656 -1.62 -5.20 22.59
CA VAL A 656 -1.79 -6.21 21.52
C VAL A 656 -3.15 -6.00 20.79
N ILE A 657 -3.17 -6.47 19.54
CA ILE A 657 -4.22 -7.08 18.68
C ILE A 657 -5.39 -7.79 19.43
N PRO A 658 -6.52 -8.14 18.75
CA PRO A 658 -6.87 -9.57 18.77
C PRO A 658 -7.17 -10.18 17.39
N LYS A 659 -6.65 -11.42 17.25
CA LYS A 659 -6.82 -12.40 16.17
C LYS A 659 -8.29 -12.84 16.07
N ILE A 660 -8.77 -13.06 14.84
CA ILE A 660 -9.91 -13.93 14.54
C ILE A 660 -9.40 -15.04 13.62
N LYS A 661 -9.78 -16.28 13.96
CA LYS A 661 -9.34 -17.56 13.41
C LYS A 661 -9.86 -17.77 11.97
N MET A 662 -9.01 -18.39 11.15
CA MET A 662 -9.26 -18.75 9.76
C MET A 662 -10.13 -20.01 9.62
N ARG A 663 -11.00 -20.02 8.61
CA ARG A 663 -11.43 -21.22 7.87
C ARG A 663 -11.15 -20.93 6.39
N GLY A 664 -10.43 -21.85 5.76
CA GLY A 664 -9.85 -21.71 4.43
C GLY A 664 -10.79 -22.05 3.28
N GLY A 665 -10.23 -21.95 2.08
CA GLY A 665 -10.78 -22.47 0.83
C GLY A 665 -11.12 -21.38 -0.18
N GLY A 666 -10.32 -21.28 -1.24
CA GLY A 666 -10.75 -20.73 -2.53
C GLY A 666 -10.25 -19.33 -2.87
N PHE A 667 -9.03 -19.22 -3.40
CA PHE A 667 -8.68 -18.18 -4.37
C PHE A 667 -7.56 -18.69 -5.29
N TRP A 668 -7.94 -19.62 -6.16
CA TRP A 668 -7.32 -19.86 -7.46
C TRP A 668 -8.47 -20.03 -8.47
N GLN A 669 -8.28 -19.52 -9.69
CA GLN A 669 -9.22 -19.40 -10.80
C GLN A 669 -10.21 -18.22 -10.77
N LEU A 670 -9.84 -17.13 -11.46
CA LEU A 670 -10.64 -16.65 -12.59
C LEU A 670 -9.77 -15.76 -13.50
N GLY A 671 -9.06 -16.41 -14.42
CA GLY A 671 -8.64 -15.81 -15.68
C GLY A 671 -9.70 -16.07 -16.74
N GLN A 672 -9.86 -15.10 -17.63
CA GLN A 672 -10.57 -15.11 -18.92
C GLN A 672 -12.04 -14.66 -18.98
N SER A 673 -12.30 -13.93 -20.07
CA SER A 673 -13.56 -13.41 -20.62
C SER A 673 -14.10 -12.09 -20.05
N ILE A 674 -13.78 -10.98 -20.73
CA ILE A 674 -14.66 -10.35 -21.75
C ILE A 674 -13.94 -9.13 -22.34
N THR A 675 -13.46 -9.29 -23.58
CA THR A 675 -13.12 -8.20 -24.49
C THR A 675 -14.41 -7.59 -25.07
N ARG A 676 -14.39 -6.27 -25.31
CA ARG A 676 -15.25 -5.44 -26.20
C ARG A 676 -15.97 -4.30 -25.47
N ARG A 677 -15.44 -3.08 -25.60
CA ARG A 677 -16.03 -2.03 -26.47
C ARG A 677 -15.38 -0.66 -26.29
N ILE A 678 -15.11 -0.06 -27.45
CA ILE A 678 -15.03 1.37 -27.81
C ILE A 678 -13.63 1.97 -27.78
N ALA A 679 -13.09 1.99 -29.01
CA ALA A 679 -12.07 2.87 -29.52
C ALA A 679 -12.51 4.34 -29.60
N GLN A 680 -11.48 5.19 -29.66
CA GLN A 680 -11.41 6.57 -30.14
C GLN A 680 -12.03 7.69 -29.29
N GLY A 681 -11.14 8.58 -28.85
CA GLY A 681 -11.43 9.92 -28.37
C GLY A 681 -10.15 10.61 -27.91
N ASP A 682 -9.59 11.43 -28.80
CA ASP A 682 -8.43 12.30 -28.60
C ASP A 682 -8.37 12.93 -27.19
N LYS A 683 -7.19 12.83 -26.56
CA LYS A 683 -6.89 13.52 -25.31
C LYS A 683 -5.85 14.60 -25.53
N LYS A 684 -6.34 15.84 -25.56
CA LYS A 684 -5.54 17.05 -25.33
C LYS A 684 -4.87 16.97 -23.96
N SER A 685 -3.56 17.23 -23.96
CA SER A 685 -2.68 17.33 -22.81
C SER A 685 -3.07 18.48 -21.89
N VAL A 686 -3.35 18.17 -20.62
CA VAL A 686 -3.42 19.16 -19.54
C VAL A 686 -2.32 18.83 -18.55
N VAL A 687 -1.26 19.63 -18.59
CA VAL A 687 -0.16 19.61 -17.63
C VAL A 687 -0.65 20.28 -16.34
N ARG A 688 -0.60 19.58 -15.21
CA ARG A 688 -0.85 20.14 -13.86
C ARG A 688 0.21 19.60 -12.91
N ARG A 689 0.83 20.50 -12.14
CA ARG A 689 1.96 20.20 -11.27
C ARG A 689 1.61 19.31 -10.09
N CYS A 690 2.56 18.43 -9.83
CA CYS A 690 2.64 17.50 -8.71
C CYS A 690 3.30 18.21 -7.53
N PHE A 691 2.64 18.25 -6.37
CA PHE A 691 3.39 18.06 -5.11
C PHE A 691 4.08 16.70 -5.25
N ALA A 692 5.37 16.62 -4.94
CA ALA A 692 6.18 15.43 -5.14
C ALA A 692 5.41 14.15 -4.77
N THR A 693 5.31 13.24 -5.74
CA THR A 693 4.84 11.87 -5.57
C THR A 693 5.76 11.19 -4.55
N GLU A 694 5.28 10.85 -3.35
CA GLU A 694 6.04 10.07 -2.36
C GLU A 694 6.18 8.62 -2.85
N ALA A 695 7.18 8.37 -3.70
CA ALA A 695 7.75 7.05 -4.01
C ALA A 695 9.15 7.15 -4.66
N ALA A 696 9.89 8.22 -4.36
CA ALA A 696 11.33 8.31 -4.61
C ALA A 696 11.99 8.66 -3.27
N GLU A 697 13.12 8.05 -2.96
CA GLU A 697 13.96 8.54 -1.85
C GLU A 697 14.24 10.02 -2.12
N LEU A 698 13.89 10.88 -1.17
CA LEU A 698 14.06 12.31 -1.33
C LEU A 698 15.56 12.61 -1.42
N LYS A 699 15.96 13.31 -2.48
CA LYS A 699 17.33 13.81 -2.61
C LYS A 699 17.65 14.71 -1.41
N LYS A 700 18.90 14.63 -0.94
CA LYS A 700 19.40 15.40 0.20
C LYS A 700 20.42 16.40 -0.32
N THR A 701 20.35 17.64 0.18
CA THR A 701 21.38 18.65 -0.07
C THR A 701 22.60 18.38 0.80
N ALA A 702 23.73 19.00 0.49
CA ALA A 702 24.94 18.93 1.33
C ALA A 702 24.70 19.44 2.77
N LEU A 703 23.64 20.23 2.99
CA LEU A 703 23.25 20.76 4.29
C LEU A 703 22.18 19.92 5.00
N TYR A 704 21.79 18.75 4.48
CA TYR A 704 20.70 17.96 5.05
C TYR A 704 20.88 17.65 6.55
N ASP A 705 22.03 17.08 6.94
CA ASP A 705 22.29 16.74 8.34
C ASP A 705 22.39 18.00 9.21
N PHE A 706 22.92 19.09 8.64
CA PHE A 706 22.98 20.39 9.31
C PHE A 706 21.58 20.93 9.60
N HIS A 707 20.65 20.83 8.65
CA HIS A 707 19.25 21.22 8.84
C HIS A 707 18.60 20.42 9.95
N VAL A 708 18.78 19.09 9.95
CA VAL A 708 18.23 18.20 10.98
C VAL A 708 18.79 18.56 12.37
N ALA A 709 20.10 18.75 12.48
CA ALA A 709 20.77 19.13 13.72
C ALA A 709 20.27 20.47 14.30
N HIS A 710 19.88 21.42 13.43
CA HIS A 710 19.36 22.73 13.83
C HIS A 710 17.84 22.76 14.01
N GLY A 711 17.17 21.59 14.03
CA GLY A 711 15.73 21.48 14.26
C GLY A 711 14.87 21.81 13.04
N GLY A 712 15.42 21.64 11.84
CA GLY A 712 14.71 21.79 10.57
C GLY A 712 13.57 20.78 10.45
N LYS A 713 12.35 21.27 10.21
CA LYS A 713 11.19 20.43 9.93
C LYS A 713 11.22 20.03 8.45
N MET A 714 11.82 18.88 8.17
CA MET A 714 12.05 18.41 6.81
C MET A 714 10.74 17.97 6.14
N VAL A 715 10.51 18.40 4.90
CA VAL A 715 9.34 18.05 4.08
C VAL A 715 9.76 17.71 2.65
N PRO A 716 8.97 16.91 1.92
CA PRO A 716 9.15 16.73 0.48
C PRO A 716 8.91 18.04 -0.28
N PHE A 717 9.91 18.51 -1.02
CA PHE A 717 9.80 19.66 -1.92
C PHE A 717 10.56 19.40 -3.22
N ALA A 718 9.85 19.36 -4.35
CA ALA A 718 10.42 19.11 -5.68
C ALA A 718 11.32 17.85 -5.78
N GLY A 719 11.04 16.80 -5.00
CA GLY A 719 11.86 15.57 -4.96
C GLY A 719 13.03 15.62 -3.98
N TRP A 720 13.18 16.69 -3.22
CA TRP A 720 14.21 16.90 -2.21
C TRP A 720 13.62 16.93 -0.79
N SER A 721 14.45 16.61 0.20
CA SER A 721 14.12 16.75 1.61
C SER A 721 14.60 18.12 2.11
N MET A 722 13.66 19.07 2.25
CA MET A 722 13.96 20.47 2.53
C MET A 722 13.27 20.95 3.82
N PRO A 723 13.87 21.85 4.60
CA PRO A 723 13.26 22.39 5.81
C PRO A 723 12.13 23.37 5.46
N ILE A 724 10.89 23.09 5.89
CA ILE A 724 9.78 24.07 5.75
C ILE A 724 9.91 25.24 6.74
N GLN A 725 10.44 24.95 7.92
CA GLN A 725 10.76 25.93 8.99
C GLN A 725 11.73 25.27 9.99
N TYR A 726 12.22 26.07 10.94
CA TYR A 726 13.05 25.62 12.07
C TYR A 726 12.29 25.79 13.39
N LYS A 727 13.01 26.19 14.46
CA LYS A 727 12.44 26.57 15.77
C LYS A 727 11.50 27.77 15.64
N ASP A 728 11.94 28.78 14.90
CA ASP A 728 11.15 29.99 14.65
C ASP A 728 9.90 29.66 13.83
N SER A 729 8.81 30.38 14.11
CA SER A 729 7.62 30.30 13.28
C SER A 729 7.91 30.88 11.88
N ILE A 730 7.07 30.53 10.89
CA ILE A 730 7.15 31.11 9.55
C ILE A 730 7.03 32.64 9.63
N MET A 731 6.19 33.16 10.53
CA MET A 731 6.00 34.60 10.72
C MET A 731 7.26 35.27 11.27
N ASP A 732 7.85 34.71 12.33
CA ASP A 732 9.05 35.26 12.96
C ASP A 732 10.24 35.21 12.00
N SER A 733 10.37 34.11 11.26
CA SER A 733 11.42 33.95 10.24
C SER A 733 11.27 34.96 9.09
N THR A 734 10.03 35.25 8.67
CA THR A 734 9.72 36.26 7.64
C THR A 734 10.12 37.65 8.13
N LEU A 735 9.78 38.01 9.37
CA LEU A 735 10.14 39.28 9.97
C LEU A 735 11.67 39.40 10.14
N ASN A 736 12.35 38.34 10.60
CA ASN A 736 13.79 38.32 10.78
C ASN A 736 14.55 38.56 9.46
N CYS A 737 14.08 37.98 8.34
CA CYS A 737 14.69 38.23 7.03
C CYS A 737 14.67 39.71 6.65
N ARG A 738 13.60 40.44 7.00
CA ARG A 738 13.44 41.87 6.67
C ARG A 738 14.17 42.82 7.60
N SER A 739 14.36 42.43 8.87
CA SER A 739 15.02 43.26 9.89
C SER A 739 16.51 42.99 10.00
N ASN A 740 16.93 41.73 9.84
CA ASN A 740 18.30 41.26 10.06
C ASN A 740 18.82 40.57 8.80
N GLY A 741 18.45 39.30 8.62
CA GLY A 741 18.87 38.50 7.50
C GLY A 741 18.58 37.02 7.72
N SER A 742 18.55 36.27 6.64
CA SER A 742 18.15 34.88 6.59
C SER A 742 19.03 34.13 5.60
N LEU A 743 19.40 32.91 5.98
CA LEU A 743 20.14 31.99 5.14
C LEU A 743 19.23 30.86 4.69
N PHE A 744 19.06 30.71 3.38
CA PHE A 744 18.22 29.69 2.75
C PHE A 744 19.09 28.69 2.01
N ASP A 745 18.80 27.40 2.20
CA ASP A 745 19.32 26.36 1.32
C ASP A 745 18.45 26.27 0.06
N VAL A 746 19.04 26.57 -1.09
CA VAL A 746 18.44 26.50 -2.41
C VAL A 746 19.18 25.53 -3.34
N SER A 747 19.99 24.62 -2.77
CA SER A 747 20.85 23.68 -3.51
C SER A 747 20.06 22.65 -4.32
N HIS A 748 18.74 22.58 -4.11
CA HIS A 748 17.83 21.77 -4.92
C HIS A 748 17.56 22.38 -6.31
N MET A 749 17.85 23.68 -6.50
CA MET A 749 17.83 24.33 -7.82
C MET A 749 19.00 23.85 -8.67
N CYS A 750 18.89 23.99 -10.00
CA CYS A 750 19.89 23.51 -10.93
C CYS A 750 20.65 24.69 -11.53
N GLY A 751 21.92 24.86 -11.15
CA GLY A 751 22.84 25.77 -11.82
C GLY A 751 23.41 25.13 -13.08
N LEU A 752 23.54 25.88 -14.16
CA LEU A 752 24.14 25.42 -15.41
C LEU A 752 24.90 26.53 -16.13
N SER A 753 26.01 26.16 -16.75
CA SER A 753 26.81 27.04 -17.61
C SER A 753 26.62 26.65 -19.07
N LEU A 754 26.28 27.61 -19.93
CA LEU A 754 26.37 27.45 -21.38
C LEU A 754 27.68 28.05 -21.87
N LYS A 755 28.41 27.35 -22.74
CA LYS A 755 29.68 27.80 -23.32
C LYS A 755 29.72 27.62 -24.83
N GLY A 756 30.54 28.41 -25.51
CA GLY A 756 30.74 28.36 -26.96
C GLY A 756 30.34 29.67 -27.64
N LYS A 757 30.87 29.93 -28.84
CA LYS A 757 30.70 31.24 -29.50
C LYS A 757 29.24 31.57 -29.84
N ASP A 758 28.37 30.55 -29.94
CA ASP A 758 26.96 30.71 -30.27
C ASP A 758 26.03 30.55 -29.06
N CYS A 759 26.55 30.55 -27.82
CA CYS A 759 25.72 30.33 -26.61
C CYS A 759 24.64 31.40 -26.41
N ILE A 760 24.94 32.67 -26.71
CA ILE A 760 23.97 33.78 -26.64
C ILE A 760 22.90 33.65 -27.74
N PRO A 761 23.25 33.56 -29.04
CA PRO A 761 22.27 33.33 -30.11
C PRO A 761 21.39 32.09 -29.90
N PHE A 762 21.96 31.03 -29.34
CA PHE A 762 21.22 29.83 -28.97
C PHE A 762 20.20 30.10 -27.87
N LEU A 763 20.64 30.65 -26.73
CA LEU A 763 19.78 30.85 -25.56
C LEU A 763 18.63 31.81 -25.89
N GLU A 764 18.89 32.86 -26.66
CA GLU A 764 17.88 33.84 -27.04
C GLU A 764 16.73 33.26 -27.89
N LYS A 765 16.90 32.10 -28.52
CA LYS A 765 15.76 31.41 -29.16
C LYS A 765 14.74 30.93 -28.14
N LEU A 766 15.19 30.60 -26.93
CA LEU A 766 14.38 29.97 -25.89
C LEU A 766 13.85 30.97 -24.86
N VAL A 767 14.48 32.15 -24.73
CA VAL A 767 14.19 33.11 -23.67
C VAL A 767 13.81 34.49 -24.17
N ILE A 768 13.04 35.22 -23.37
CA ILE A 768 12.53 36.57 -23.69
C ILE A 768 13.51 37.72 -23.40
N ALA A 769 14.54 37.47 -22.59
CA ALA A 769 15.55 38.46 -22.25
C ALA A 769 16.44 38.80 -23.46
N ASP A 770 16.97 40.03 -23.45
CA ASP A 770 18.02 40.47 -24.38
C ASP A 770 19.37 40.19 -23.75
N VAL A 771 19.87 38.96 -23.97
CA VAL A 771 21.10 38.45 -23.36
C VAL A 771 22.32 39.08 -24.03
N ALA A 772 22.26 39.31 -25.34
CA ALA A 772 23.34 39.95 -26.09
C ALA A 772 23.71 41.33 -25.53
N SER A 773 22.69 42.12 -25.17
CA SER A 773 22.85 43.48 -24.63
C SER A 773 23.26 43.53 -23.15
N LEU A 774 23.32 42.40 -22.44
CA LEU A 774 23.85 42.38 -21.08
C LEU A 774 25.35 42.70 -21.09
N ALA A 775 25.80 43.43 -20.07
CA ALA A 775 27.23 43.60 -19.84
C ALA A 775 27.82 42.31 -19.24
N PRO A 776 29.07 41.94 -19.53
CA PRO A 776 29.75 40.84 -18.84
C PRO A 776 29.68 41.01 -17.32
N GLY A 777 29.41 39.91 -16.61
CA GLY A 777 29.16 39.91 -15.17
C GLY A 777 27.78 40.44 -14.76
N THR A 778 26.81 40.56 -15.66
CA THR A 778 25.45 41.00 -15.31
C THR A 778 24.39 40.00 -15.74
N GLY A 779 23.29 39.98 -14.99
CA GLY A 779 22.19 39.06 -15.18
C GLY A 779 20.82 39.72 -15.13
N SER A 780 19.83 38.96 -15.57
CA SER A 780 18.44 39.37 -15.59
C SER A 780 17.54 38.17 -15.31
N LEU A 781 16.37 38.43 -14.75
CA LEU A 781 15.27 37.47 -14.82
C LEU A 781 14.85 37.32 -16.28
N THR A 782 14.53 36.09 -16.66
CA THR A 782 13.95 35.75 -17.95
C THR A 782 12.89 34.67 -17.80
N VAL A 783 12.19 34.39 -18.89
CA VAL A 783 11.20 33.32 -19.00
C VAL A 783 11.55 32.48 -20.22
N PHE A 784 11.68 31.16 -20.03
CA PHE A 784 11.69 30.20 -21.11
C PHE A 784 10.27 30.10 -21.68
N THR A 785 10.10 30.24 -22.99
CA THR A 785 8.77 30.21 -23.63
C THR A 785 8.63 29.03 -24.59
N ASN A 786 7.38 28.61 -24.80
CA ASN A 786 7.03 27.64 -25.84
C ASN A 786 6.52 28.34 -27.10
N GLU A 787 6.28 27.58 -28.18
CA GLU A 787 5.78 28.09 -29.46
C GLU A 787 4.45 28.85 -29.36
N LYS A 788 3.67 28.63 -28.31
CA LYS A 788 2.39 29.32 -28.06
C LYS A 788 2.55 30.58 -27.19
N GLY A 789 3.78 30.94 -26.83
CA GLY A 789 4.11 32.09 -25.99
C GLY A 789 3.89 31.86 -24.49
N GLY A 790 3.54 30.64 -24.07
CA GLY A 790 3.35 30.30 -22.66
C GLY A 790 4.67 29.98 -21.97
N ALA A 791 4.74 30.20 -20.65
CA ALA A 791 5.95 30.03 -19.86
C ALA A 791 6.29 28.56 -19.57
N ILE A 792 7.44 28.10 -20.05
CA ILE A 792 8.05 26.83 -19.65
C ILE A 792 8.66 26.93 -18.26
N ASP A 793 9.45 27.95 -17.94
CA ASP A 793 9.93 28.23 -16.58
C ASP A 793 10.42 29.67 -16.50
N ASP A 794 10.54 30.24 -15.30
CA ASP A 794 11.35 31.43 -15.07
C ASP A 794 12.77 31.07 -14.60
N SER A 795 13.74 31.88 -14.97
CA SER A 795 15.15 31.66 -14.63
C SER A 795 15.89 32.97 -14.49
N VAL A 796 16.90 33.00 -13.62
CA VAL A 796 17.88 34.07 -13.61
C VAL A 796 19.05 33.64 -14.49
N ILE A 797 19.33 34.44 -15.50
CA ILE A 797 20.45 34.25 -16.43
C ILE A 797 21.50 35.33 -16.18
N THR A 798 22.76 35.00 -16.38
CA THR A 798 23.91 35.89 -16.24
C THR A 798 24.82 35.70 -17.43
N LYS A 799 25.16 36.80 -18.10
CA LYS A 799 26.24 36.83 -19.09
C LYS A 799 27.56 36.94 -18.34
N VAL A 800 28.31 35.85 -18.23
CA VAL A 800 29.63 35.86 -17.58
C VAL A 800 30.63 36.52 -18.51
N THR A 801 30.69 36.04 -19.76
CA THR A 801 31.42 36.60 -20.90
C THR A 801 30.56 36.46 -22.16
N ASP A 802 31.05 36.86 -23.34
CA ASP A 802 30.32 36.70 -24.60
C ASP A 802 30.15 35.23 -25.03
N ASP A 803 30.99 34.33 -24.50
CA ASP A 803 31.03 32.90 -24.78
C ASP A 803 30.72 32.02 -23.54
N HIS A 804 30.27 32.62 -22.44
CA HIS A 804 29.87 31.92 -21.21
C HIS A 804 28.66 32.57 -20.55
N ILE A 805 27.59 31.79 -20.41
CA ILE A 805 26.38 32.18 -19.68
C ILE A 805 26.22 31.26 -18.48
N TYR A 806 25.94 31.83 -17.30
CA TYR A 806 25.53 31.07 -16.12
C TYR A 806 24.05 31.30 -15.86
N LEU A 807 23.28 30.24 -15.59
CA LEU A 807 21.87 30.38 -15.26
C LEU A 807 21.40 29.34 -14.24
N VAL A 808 20.32 29.68 -13.53
CA VAL A 808 19.73 28.83 -12.49
C VAL A 808 18.28 28.56 -12.83
N VAL A 809 17.89 27.29 -12.92
CA VAL A 809 16.50 26.87 -13.19
C VAL A 809 15.83 26.27 -11.96
N ASN A 810 14.50 26.34 -11.91
CA ASN A 810 13.75 25.90 -10.73
C ASN A 810 13.87 24.40 -10.49
N ALA A 811 14.01 24.00 -9.23
CA ALA A 811 14.14 22.60 -8.83
C ALA A 811 13.02 21.69 -9.38
N GLY A 812 11.77 22.15 -9.29
CA GLY A 812 10.59 21.41 -9.78
C GLY A 812 10.40 21.44 -11.31
N CYS A 813 11.27 22.13 -12.03
CA CYS A 813 11.32 22.17 -13.49
C CYS A 813 12.56 21.52 -14.08
N ARG A 814 13.60 21.27 -13.28
CA ARG A 814 14.92 20.80 -13.72
C ARG A 814 14.86 19.81 -14.90
N ASP A 815 14.21 18.67 -14.74
CA ASP A 815 14.18 17.64 -15.79
C ASP A 815 13.52 18.14 -17.09
N LYS A 816 12.45 18.92 -16.95
CA LYS A 816 11.71 19.50 -18.08
C LYS A 816 12.54 20.59 -18.78
N ASP A 817 13.24 21.43 -18.03
CA ASP A 817 14.02 22.54 -18.59
C ASP A 817 15.29 22.01 -19.26
N LEU A 818 15.97 21.04 -18.62
CA LEU A 818 17.10 20.36 -19.23
C LEU A 818 16.69 19.63 -20.51
N ALA A 819 15.56 18.91 -20.52
CA ALA A 819 15.05 18.29 -21.75
C ALA A 819 14.73 19.32 -22.84
N HIS A 820 14.13 20.46 -22.46
CA HIS A 820 13.80 21.54 -23.39
C HIS A 820 15.05 22.18 -24.01
N ILE A 821 16.01 22.58 -23.17
CA ILE A 821 17.27 23.18 -23.60
C ILE A 821 18.08 22.17 -24.44
N GLY A 822 18.21 20.92 -23.97
CA GLY A 822 18.97 19.86 -24.64
C GLY A 822 18.43 19.56 -26.03
N ALA A 823 17.12 19.39 -26.20
CA ALA A 823 16.52 19.10 -27.51
C ALA A 823 16.77 20.23 -28.52
N HIS A 824 16.67 21.49 -28.09
CA HIS A 824 16.97 22.63 -28.96
C HIS A 824 18.47 22.78 -29.22
N MET A 825 19.31 22.43 -28.25
CA MET A 825 20.77 22.46 -28.39
C MET A 825 21.24 21.47 -29.46
N GLU A 826 20.75 20.23 -29.42
CA GLU A 826 21.09 19.22 -30.42
C GLU A 826 20.63 19.64 -31.82
N ALA A 827 19.42 20.18 -31.95
CA ALA A 827 18.94 20.73 -33.22
C ALA A 827 19.76 21.95 -33.71
N PHE A 828 20.30 22.75 -32.79
CA PHE A 828 21.15 23.90 -33.10
C PHE A 828 22.54 23.46 -33.56
N LYS A 829 23.15 22.48 -32.87
CA LYS A 829 24.43 21.85 -33.24
C LYS A 829 24.36 21.14 -34.58
N ALA A 830 23.27 20.44 -34.87
CA ALA A 830 23.05 19.78 -36.16
C ALA A 830 23.05 20.76 -37.34
N LYS A 831 22.82 22.05 -37.09
CA LYS A 831 22.91 23.15 -38.08
C LYS A 831 24.27 23.85 -38.09
N GLY A 832 25.28 23.28 -37.42
CA GLY A 832 26.64 23.81 -37.35
C GLY A 832 26.89 24.83 -36.22
N GLY A 833 25.96 24.98 -35.27
CA GLY A 833 26.12 25.89 -34.15
C GLY A 833 27.04 25.36 -33.04
N ASP A 834 27.85 26.25 -32.45
CA ASP A 834 28.79 25.95 -31.37
C ASP A 834 28.26 26.40 -30.01
N VAL A 835 27.69 25.45 -29.29
CA VAL A 835 27.23 25.63 -27.92
C VAL A 835 27.34 24.31 -27.15
N SER A 836 27.72 24.37 -25.90
CA SER A 836 27.75 23.25 -24.97
C SER A 836 27.20 23.70 -23.62
N TRP A 837 26.88 22.75 -22.75
CA TRP A 837 26.49 23.04 -21.38
C TRP A 837 27.28 22.22 -20.36
N HIS A 838 27.35 22.74 -19.15
CA HIS A 838 27.81 22.02 -17.97
C HIS A 838 26.78 22.21 -16.86
N ILE A 839 26.29 21.10 -16.31
CA ILE A 839 25.32 21.10 -15.21
C ILE A 839 26.10 21.03 -13.91
N HIS A 840 25.91 22.00 -13.02
CA HIS A 840 26.68 22.15 -11.78
C HIS A 840 26.11 21.31 -10.62
N ASP A 841 26.07 19.99 -10.78
CA ASP A 841 25.64 19.06 -9.71
C ASP A 841 26.67 18.89 -8.60
N GLU A 842 27.93 19.21 -8.90
CA GLU A 842 29.04 19.26 -7.96
C GLU A 842 28.99 20.48 -7.02
N ARG A 843 28.02 21.40 -7.22
CA ARG A 843 27.89 22.65 -6.45
C ARG A 843 26.55 22.71 -5.73
N SER A 844 26.56 23.27 -4.53
CA SER A 844 25.39 23.65 -3.77
C SER A 844 25.10 25.14 -3.94
N LEU A 845 23.89 25.57 -3.58
CA LEU A 845 23.46 26.96 -3.72
C LEU A 845 22.79 27.40 -2.42
N ILE A 846 23.30 28.48 -1.82
CA ILE A 846 22.68 29.11 -0.66
C ILE A 846 22.29 30.54 -1.00
N ALA A 847 21.19 31.03 -0.43
CA ALA A 847 20.77 32.41 -0.58
C ALA A 847 20.84 33.10 0.78
N LEU A 848 21.67 34.14 0.87
CA LEU A 848 21.81 35.02 2.02
C LEU A 848 21.02 36.30 1.74
N GLN A 849 19.95 36.55 2.49
CA GLN A 849 18.95 37.57 2.15
C GLN A 849 18.62 38.44 3.37
N GLY A 850 18.48 39.75 3.18
CA GLY A 850 18.20 40.73 4.23
C GLY A 850 19.31 41.77 4.41
N PRO A 851 19.07 42.81 5.22
CA PRO A 851 19.96 43.97 5.34
C PRO A 851 21.37 43.66 5.86
N LEU A 852 21.56 42.59 6.63
CA LEU A 852 22.87 42.16 7.13
C LEU A 852 23.63 41.24 6.17
N SER A 853 23.08 40.94 4.99
CA SER A 853 23.70 40.05 4.01
C SER A 853 25.08 40.53 3.56
N ALA A 854 25.18 41.78 3.10
CA ALA A 854 26.44 42.34 2.60
C ALA A 854 27.46 42.58 3.72
N PRO A 855 27.12 43.20 4.87
CA PRO A 855 28.06 43.37 5.96
C PRO A 855 28.66 42.06 6.47
N VAL A 856 27.84 41.01 6.62
CA VAL A 856 28.33 39.71 7.11
C VAL A 856 29.20 39.01 6.08
N LEU A 857 28.78 39.00 4.80
CA LEU A 857 29.54 38.35 3.74
C LEU A 857 30.89 39.06 3.48
N GLN A 858 30.94 40.39 3.66
CA GLN A 858 32.15 41.18 3.50
C GLN A 858 33.29 40.73 4.43
N HIS A 859 32.98 40.20 5.62
CA HIS A 859 34.00 39.65 6.54
C HIS A 859 34.67 38.37 6.01
N LEU A 860 34.08 37.73 5.01
CA LEU A 860 34.53 36.47 4.45
C LEU A 860 35.17 36.64 3.07
N THR A 861 35.24 37.85 2.51
CA THR A 861 35.84 38.08 1.19
C THR A 861 36.69 39.35 1.15
N LYS A 862 37.69 39.36 0.27
CA LYS A 862 38.54 40.52 0.01
C LYS A 862 37.93 41.47 -1.01
N ASP A 863 36.99 40.98 -1.82
CA ASP A 863 36.28 41.79 -2.80
C ASP A 863 35.36 42.80 -2.10
N ASP A 864 35.33 44.04 -2.62
CA ASP A 864 34.48 45.11 -2.10
C ASP A 864 33.03 44.94 -2.57
N LEU A 865 32.18 44.39 -1.69
CA LEU A 865 30.76 44.14 -1.97
C LEU A 865 29.93 45.43 -2.01
N SER A 866 30.46 46.58 -1.57
CA SER A 866 29.77 47.87 -1.73
C SER A 866 29.73 48.35 -3.19
N LYS A 867 30.62 47.82 -4.03
CA LYS A 867 30.67 48.12 -5.47
C LYS A 867 30.04 47.04 -6.33
N PHE A 868 29.32 46.10 -5.70
CA PHE A 868 28.71 44.97 -6.38
C PHE A 868 27.20 45.14 -6.37
N TYR A 869 26.58 45.49 -7.47
CA TYR A 869 25.18 45.94 -7.51
C TYR A 869 24.19 44.81 -7.80
N PHE A 870 22.90 45.06 -7.55
CA PHE A 870 21.84 44.09 -7.80
C PHE A 870 21.82 43.63 -9.26
N GLY A 871 21.80 42.31 -9.46
CA GLY A 871 21.87 41.69 -10.78
C GLY A 871 23.28 41.46 -11.30
N GLU A 872 24.32 41.86 -10.57
CA GLU A 872 25.71 41.55 -10.93
C GLU A 872 26.11 40.16 -10.44
N PHE A 873 27.14 39.62 -11.11
CA PHE A 873 27.75 38.33 -10.89
C PHE A 873 29.27 38.44 -10.87
N LYS A 874 29.91 37.71 -9.95
CA LYS A 874 31.36 37.56 -9.90
C LYS A 874 31.75 36.16 -9.45
N MET A 875 32.85 35.65 -9.99
CA MET A 875 33.55 34.49 -9.44
C MET A 875 34.64 35.02 -8.50
N LEU A 876 34.56 34.68 -7.22
CA LEU A 876 35.46 35.24 -6.20
C LEU A 876 35.69 34.27 -5.04
N ASP A 877 36.69 34.58 -4.21
CA ASP A 877 37.01 33.81 -3.01
C ASP A 877 36.15 34.27 -1.83
N ILE A 878 35.43 33.33 -1.22
CA ILE A 878 34.68 33.54 0.02
C ILE A 878 35.15 32.50 1.02
N ASN A 879 35.83 32.97 2.07
CA ASN A 879 36.40 32.15 3.14
C ASN A 879 37.35 31.05 2.63
N GLY A 880 38.17 31.36 1.61
CA GLY A 880 39.09 30.40 0.99
C GLY A 880 38.42 29.45 -0.03
N VAL A 881 37.16 29.69 -0.39
CA VAL A 881 36.38 28.84 -1.30
C VAL A 881 36.05 29.62 -2.58
N HIS A 882 36.29 29.01 -3.74
CA HIS A 882 35.96 29.61 -5.03
C HIS A 882 34.45 29.53 -5.33
N CYS A 883 33.76 30.66 -5.16
CA CYS A 883 32.32 30.77 -5.23
C CYS A 883 31.86 31.56 -6.47
N TYR A 884 30.68 31.23 -6.98
CA TYR A 884 29.97 32.11 -7.90
C TYR A 884 28.96 32.91 -7.09
N LEU A 885 29.17 34.21 -7.04
CA LEU A 885 28.35 35.13 -6.27
C LEU A 885 27.48 35.95 -7.21
N THR A 886 26.17 35.94 -6.97
CA THR A 886 25.21 36.80 -7.67
C THR A 886 24.47 37.66 -6.66
N ARG A 887 24.40 38.99 -6.84
CA ARG A 887 23.61 39.86 -5.94
C ARG A 887 22.14 39.88 -6.37
N THR A 888 21.47 38.76 -6.14
CA THR A 888 20.07 38.50 -6.49
C THR A 888 19.32 37.88 -5.31
N GLY A 889 18.01 37.71 -5.48
CA GLY A 889 17.20 37.17 -4.40
C GLY A 889 15.75 36.92 -4.76
N TYR A 890 15.09 36.13 -3.91
CA TYR A 890 13.68 35.77 -4.04
C TYR A 890 12.84 36.28 -2.85
N THR A 891 13.26 37.39 -2.24
CA THR A 891 12.66 37.92 -1.00
C THR A 891 12.21 39.39 -1.10
N GLY A 892 12.70 40.11 -2.12
CA GLY A 892 12.55 41.56 -2.24
C GLY A 892 13.51 42.38 -1.37
N GLU A 893 14.28 41.75 -0.47
CA GLU A 893 15.36 42.42 0.25
C GLU A 893 16.66 42.41 -0.58
N ASP A 894 17.67 43.14 -0.12
CA ASP A 894 19.05 42.96 -0.58
C ASP A 894 19.57 41.57 -0.20
N GLY A 895 20.54 41.06 -0.94
CA GLY A 895 21.11 39.75 -0.67
C GLY A 895 21.89 39.16 -1.83
N PHE A 896 22.42 37.97 -1.58
CA PHE A 896 23.23 37.21 -2.51
C PHE A 896 22.73 35.78 -2.65
N GLU A 897 22.96 35.21 -3.82
CA GLU A 897 22.97 33.77 -4.08
C GLU A 897 24.41 33.34 -4.29
N ILE A 898 24.84 32.32 -3.56
CA ILE A 898 26.23 31.86 -3.49
C ILE A 898 26.26 30.40 -3.96
N SER A 899 26.82 30.17 -5.15
CA SER A 899 27.11 28.81 -5.63
C SER A 899 28.46 28.37 -5.11
N ILE A 900 28.50 27.25 -4.39
CA ILE A 900 29.63 26.79 -3.60
C ILE A 900 29.94 25.35 -4.01
N PRO A 901 31.20 24.93 -4.18
CA PRO A 901 31.53 23.50 -4.25
C PRO A 901 30.87 22.74 -3.09
N SER A 902 30.17 21.65 -3.39
CA SER A 902 29.29 21.00 -2.41
C SER A 902 30.02 20.60 -1.12
N GLU A 903 31.27 20.16 -1.24
CA GLU A 903 32.16 19.80 -0.12
C GLU A 903 32.44 20.93 0.87
N SER A 904 32.45 22.20 0.42
CA SER A 904 32.75 23.37 1.27
C SER A 904 31.49 24.07 1.80
N THR A 905 30.31 23.61 1.42
CA THR A 905 29.03 24.29 1.69
C THR A 905 28.73 24.38 3.19
N LEU A 906 29.01 23.32 3.93
CA LEU A 906 28.77 23.25 5.37
C LEU A 906 29.63 24.27 6.12
N ASP A 907 30.92 24.34 5.80
CA ASP A 907 31.87 25.21 6.50
C ASP A 907 31.62 26.67 6.18
N LEU A 908 31.33 27.02 4.92
CA LEU A 908 30.95 28.38 4.57
C LEU A 908 29.61 28.78 5.20
N THR A 909 28.65 27.86 5.29
CA THR A 909 27.37 28.11 5.99
C THR A 909 27.59 28.40 7.47
N LYS A 910 28.45 27.62 8.15
CA LYS A 910 28.81 27.87 9.56
C LYS A 910 29.52 29.21 9.72
N ALA A 911 30.47 29.53 8.84
CA ALA A 911 31.21 30.80 8.87
C ALA A 911 30.28 32.01 8.74
N ILE A 912 29.29 31.96 7.82
CA ILE A 912 28.29 33.02 7.67
C ILE A 912 27.46 33.18 8.95
N LEU A 913 26.97 32.07 9.52
CA LEU A 913 26.17 32.11 10.74
C LEU A 913 26.96 32.65 11.94
N GLU A 914 28.22 32.24 12.08
CA GLU A 914 29.13 32.70 13.14
C GLU A 914 29.42 34.21 13.01
N LYS A 915 29.82 34.69 11.82
CA LYS A 915 30.07 36.11 11.57
C LYS A 915 28.82 36.99 11.70
N SER A 916 27.63 36.40 11.66
CA SER A 916 26.39 37.11 11.89
C SER A 916 26.04 37.32 13.38
N GLU A 917 26.80 36.71 14.30
CA GLU A 917 26.54 36.74 15.74
C GLU A 917 25.11 36.31 16.10
N GLY A 918 24.56 35.35 15.35
CA GLY A 918 23.20 34.83 15.54
C GLY A 918 22.07 35.74 15.01
N LYS A 919 22.39 36.85 14.33
CA LYS A 919 21.38 37.73 13.71
C LYS A 919 20.85 37.16 12.40
N ILE A 920 21.70 36.51 11.60
CA ILE A 920 21.26 35.73 10.43
C ILE A 920 20.82 34.35 10.90
N ARG A 921 19.63 33.93 10.46
CA ARG A 921 19.03 32.66 10.88
C ARG A 921 18.75 31.75 9.69
N LEU A 922 18.92 30.45 9.91
CA LEU A 922 18.44 29.44 8.97
C LEU A 922 16.94 29.61 8.76
N THR A 923 16.53 29.70 7.49
CA THR A 923 15.14 30.00 7.13
C THR A 923 14.61 29.00 6.10
N GLY A 924 13.42 28.46 6.38
CA GLY A 924 12.81 27.41 5.57
C GLY A 924 11.86 27.91 4.47
N LEU A 925 11.31 26.95 3.73
CA LEU A 925 10.43 27.19 2.58
C LEU A 925 9.17 28.01 2.89
N GLY A 926 8.61 27.90 4.10
CA GLY A 926 7.39 28.63 4.45
C GLY A 926 7.58 30.15 4.49
N ALA A 927 8.71 30.61 5.05
CA ALA A 927 9.04 32.03 5.07
C ALA A 927 9.49 32.51 3.69
N ARG A 928 10.19 31.66 2.91
CA ARG A 928 10.53 31.94 1.50
C ARG A 928 9.27 32.27 0.68
N ASP A 929 8.21 31.47 0.80
CA ASP A 929 6.94 31.70 0.08
C ASP A 929 6.21 32.97 0.57
N SER A 930 6.33 33.32 1.85
CA SER A 930 5.75 34.55 2.39
C SER A 930 6.48 35.80 1.87
N LEU A 931 7.82 35.79 1.89
CA LEU A 931 8.67 36.91 1.44
C LEU A 931 8.52 37.19 -0.05
N ARG A 932 8.55 36.15 -0.89
CA ARG A 932 8.37 36.31 -2.36
C ARG A 932 7.00 36.85 -2.71
N LEU A 933 5.96 36.42 -1.98
CA LEU A 933 4.59 36.87 -2.21
C LEU A 933 4.44 38.35 -1.86
N GLU A 934 4.98 38.76 -0.70
CA GLU A 934 5.07 40.16 -0.30
C GLU A 934 5.86 41.00 -1.32
N ALA A 935 6.93 40.46 -1.90
CA ALA A 935 7.76 41.09 -2.93
C ALA A 935 7.14 41.07 -4.34
N GLY A 936 5.95 40.50 -4.53
CA GLY A 936 5.31 40.51 -5.85
C GLY A 936 5.89 39.50 -6.86
N LEU A 937 6.78 38.60 -6.43
CA LEU A 937 7.51 37.67 -7.29
C LEU A 937 6.67 36.43 -7.63
N CYS A 938 6.67 36.05 -8.91
CA CYS A 938 5.95 34.89 -9.39
C CYS A 938 6.53 33.60 -8.82
N LEU A 939 5.66 32.66 -8.49
CA LEU A 939 6.02 31.26 -8.28
C LEU A 939 5.53 30.47 -9.48
N TYR A 940 6.46 29.97 -10.31
CA TYR A 940 6.09 29.11 -11.42
C TYR A 940 5.30 27.91 -10.91
N GLY A 941 4.35 27.40 -11.71
CA GLY A 941 3.34 26.39 -11.36
C GLY A 941 2.15 26.88 -10.53
N ASN A 942 2.21 28.09 -9.99
CA ASN A 942 1.09 28.74 -9.31
C ASN A 942 0.69 30.00 -10.06
N ASP A 943 1.58 30.98 -10.10
CA ASP A 943 1.32 32.31 -10.68
C ASP A 943 1.65 32.37 -12.17
N MET A 944 2.37 31.38 -12.69
CA MET A 944 2.75 31.27 -14.09
C MET A 944 2.91 29.80 -14.48
N GLU A 945 2.47 29.40 -15.67
CA GLU A 945 2.59 28.04 -16.20
C GLU A 945 2.54 28.02 -17.73
N GLN A 946 2.58 26.84 -18.35
CA GLN A 946 2.77 26.66 -19.81
C GLN A 946 1.73 27.29 -20.73
N HIS A 947 0.60 27.74 -20.19
CA HIS A 947 -0.46 28.41 -20.96
C HIS A 947 -0.64 29.88 -20.58
N VAL A 948 0.20 30.39 -19.67
CA VAL A 948 0.21 31.78 -19.25
C VAL A 948 1.41 32.46 -19.90
N THR A 949 1.17 33.55 -20.60
CA THR A 949 2.24 34.31 -21.26
C THR A 949 2.96 35.23 -20.27
N PRO A 950 4.20 35.65 -20.57
CA PRO A 950 4.89 36.67 -19.78
C PRO A 950 4.10 38.00 -19.66
N VAL A 951 3.29 38.35 -20.67
CA VAL A 951 2.46 39.55 -20.64
C VAL A 951 1.29 39.40 -19.66
N GLU A 952 0.60 38.26 -19.69
CA GLU A 952 -0.46 37.92 -18.74
C GLU A 952 0.09 37.91 -17.30
N ALA A 953 1.29 37.35 -17.09
CA ALA A 953 1.96 37.28 -15.80
C ALA A 953 2.50 38.63 -15.29
N GLY A 954 2.37 39.72 -16.06
CA GLY A 954 2.89 41.04 -15.68
C GLY A 954 4.42 41.10 -15.67
N LEU A 955 5.07 40.28 -16.49
CA LEU A 955 6.53 40.20 -16.66
C LEU A 955 6.99 40.86 -17.96
N THR A 956 6.22 41.82 -18.48
CA THR A 956 6.57 42.57 -19.70
C THR A 956 7.94 43.24 -19.60
N TRP A 957 8.33 43.69 -18.39
CA TRP A 957 9.63 44.27 -18.10
C TRP A 957 10.81 43.33 -18.36
N ALA A 958 10.62 42.01 -18.29
CA ALA A 958 11.65 41.01 -18.57
C ALA A 958 11.86 40.74 -20.07
N ILE A 959 10.94 41.21 -20.93
CA ILE A 959 11.10 41.14 -22.38
C ILE A 959 12.03 42.27 -22.80
N GLY A 960 13.23 41.93 -23.24
CA GLY A 960 14.27 42.90 -23.58
C GLY A 960 13.87 43.81 -24.73
N LYS A 961 14.35 45.07 -24.72
CA LYS A 961 13.92 46.11 -25.68
C LYS A 961 14.13 45.67 -27.13
N ARG A 962 15.30 45.13 -27.46
CA ARG A 962 15.60 44.59 -28.80
C ARG A 962 14.67 43.42 -29.15
N ARG A 963 14.44 42.51 -28.19
CA ARG A 963 13.56 41.35 -28.37
C ARG A 963 12.11 41.74 -28.64
N ARG A 964 11.63 42.87 -28.11
CA ARG A 964 10.30 43.41 -28.44
C ARG A 964 10.18 43.90 -29.88
N ALA A 965 11.29 44.40 -30.45
CA ALA A 965 11.31 44.89 -31.82
C ALA A 965 11.53 43.74 -32.83
N GLU A 966 12.43 42.82 -32.52
CA GLU A 966 12.87 41.77 -33.45
C GLU A 966 12.14 40.44 -33.28
N GLY A 967 11.59 40.16 -32.09
CA GLY A 967 11.08 38.83 -31.76
C GLY A 967 12.19 37.76 -31.75
N GLY A 968 11.98 36.69 -32.51
CA GLY A 968 12.97 35.61 -32.70
C GLY A 968 13.08 34.59 -31.55
N PHE A 969 12.24 34.69 -30.52
CA PHE A 969 12.08 33.67 -29.48
C PHE A 969 10.78 32.87 -29.68
N LEU A 970 10.72 31.67 -29.09
CA LEU A 970 9.54 30.82 -29.16
C LEU A 970 8.28 31.55 -28.68
N GLY A 971 7.25 31.58 -29.55
CA GLY A 971 5.96 32.22 -29.24
C GLY A 971 5.96 33.76 -29.31
N ALA A 972 6.98 34.37 -29.93
CA ALA A 972 7.08 35.81 -30.10
C ALA A 972 5.83 36.43 -30.71
N GLU A 973 5.24 35.85 -31.75
CA GLU A 973 4.03 36.39 -32.40
C GLU A 973 2.88 36.65 -31.42
N VAL A 974 2.61 35.69 -30.53
CA VAL A 974 1.55 35.82 -29.52
C VAL A 974 1.90 36.89 -28.49
N ILE A 975 3.14 36.86 -28.01
CA ILE A 975 3.62 37.76 -26.95
C ILE A 975 3.67 39.21 -27.45
N LEU A 976 4.20 39.46 -28.64
CA LEU A 976 4.30 40.78 -29.24
C LEU A 976 2.92 41.36 -29.52
N LYS A 977 1.99 40.55 -30.05
CA LYS A 977 0.59 40.97 -30.20
C LYS A 977 -0.05 41.37 -28.87
N GLN A 978 0.20 40.62 -27.79
CA GLN A 978 -0.31 40.96 -26.47
C GLN A 978 0.32 42.23 -25.87
N LEU A 979 1.55 42.60 -26.26
CA LEU A 979 2.15 43.87 -25.86
C LEU A 979 1.43 45.06 -26.52
N GLU A 980 0.98 44.91 -27.76
CA GLU A 980 0.24 45.93 -28.49
C GLU A 980 -1.21 46.04 -28.03
N THR A 981 -1.95 44.92 -28.01
CA THR A 981 -3.40 44.93 -27.75
C THR A 981 -3.76 44.78 -26.27
N GLY A 982 -2.80 44.36 -25.45
CA GLY A 982 -3.04 43.90 -24.08
C GLY A 982 -3.56 42.45 -24.01
N PRO A 983 -3.31 41.73 -22.90
CA PRO A 983 -3.82 40.37 -22.69
C PRO A 983 -5.28 40.37 -22.21
N SER A 984 -5.97 39.22 -22.34
CA SER A 984 -7.36 39.07 -21.90
C SER A 984 -7.51 38.99 -20.38
N VAL A 985 -6.49 38.49 -19.70
CA VAL A 985 -6.37 38.42 -18.24
C VAL A 985 -5.01 38.96 -17.80
N ARG A 986 -4.92 39.46 -16.57
CA ARG A 986 -3.68 40.00 -16.00
C ARG A 986 -3.49 39.53 -14.56
N ARG A 987 -2.25 39.18 -14.21
CA ARG A 987 -1.87 38.94 -12.82
C ARG A 987 -1.91 40.24 -12.04
N VAL A 988 -2.56 40.21 -10.87
CA VAL A 988 -2.72 41.33 -9.95
C VAL A 988 -2.43 40.92 -8.51
N GLY A 989 -2.08 41.90 -7.67
CA GLY A 989 -2.05 41.73 -6.23
C GLY A 989 -3.41 42.08 -5.62
N ILE A 990 -3.79 41.41 -4.54
CA ILE A 990 -5.07 41.60 -3.84
C ILE A 990 -4.79 41.64 -2.34
N ILE A 991 -5.32 42.65 -1.66
CA ILE A 991 -5.43 42.68 -0.19
C ILE A 991 -6.87 42.38 0.17
N SER A 992 -7.12 41.45 1.10
CA SER A 992 -8.48 41.09 1.51
C SER A 992 -8.69 41.06 3.02
N SER A 993 -9.94 41.29 3.41
CA SER A 993 -10.44 41.09 4.78
C SER A 993 -10.75 39.62 5.05
N GLY A 994 -11.02 39.28 6.32
CA GLY A 994 -11.44 37.94 6.72
C GLY A 994 -10.30 36.91 6.75
N PRO A 995 -10.59 35.62 6.49
CA PRO A 995 -9.58 34.56 6.44
C PRO A 995 -8.64 34.72 5.22
N PRO A 996 -7.37 34.28 5.33
CA PRO A 996 -6.42 34.36 4.21
C PRO A 996 -6.93 33.64 2.95
N PRO A 997 -6.92 34.29 1.77
CA PRO A 997 -7.20 33.65 0.50
C PRO A 997 -6.25 32.49 0.24
N ARG A 998 -6.73 31.46 -0.46
CA ARG A 998 -5.92 30.31 -0.87
C ARG A 998 -5.94 30.21 -2.38
N SER A 999 -4.95 29.54 -2.95
CA SER A 999 -4.97 29.18 -4.37
C SER A 999 -6.31 28.57 -4.74
N HIS A 1000 -6.85 28.98 -5.88
CA HIS A 1000 -8.18 28.65 -6.38
C HIS A 1000 -9.37 29.31 -5.68
N SER A 1001 -9.14 30.31 -4.81
CA SER A 1001 -10.22 31.20 -4.36
C SER A 1001 -10.73 32.05 -5.52
N GLU A 1002 -12.04 32.11 -5.69
CA GLU A 1002 -12.68 32.93 -6.72
C GLU A 1002 -12.56 34.42 -6.38
N VAL A 1003 -12.29 35.23 -7.40
CA VAL A 1003 -12.32 36.70 -7.33
C VAL A 1003 -13.55 37.17 -8.10
N THR A 1004 -14.44 37.88 -7.43
CA THR A 1004 -15.68 38.42 -8.00
C THR A 1004 -15.69 39.95 -7.92
N ASP A 1005 -16.56 40.58 -8.71
CA ASP A 1005 -16.85 42.00 -8.55
C ASP A 1005 -17.71 42.25 -7.30
N THR A 1006 -18.00 43.52 -7.00
CA THR A 1006 -18.84 43.89 -5.85
C THR A 1006 -20.30 43.42 -5.99
N LYS A 1007 -20.72 42.97 -7.18
CA LYS A 1007 -22.06 42.43 -7.47
C LYS A 1007 -22.10 40.89 -7.45
N GLY A 1008 -20.95 40.24 -7.25
CA GLY A 1008 -20.81 38.78 -7.21
C GLY A 1008 -20.50 38.11 -8.56
N SER A 1009 -20.21 38.88 -9.62
CA SER A 1009 -19.85 38.32 -10.93
C SER A 1009 -18.39 37.87 -10.98
N ALA A 1010 -18.11 36.70 -11.55
CA ALA A 1010 -16.75 36.15 -11.65
C ALA A 1010 -15.80 37.03 -12.49
N LEU A 1011 -14.75 37.54 -11.83
CA LEU A 1011 -13.66 38.33 -12.44
C LEU A 1011 -12.40 37.50 -12.68
N GLY A 1012 -12.15 36.50 -11.85
CA GLY A 1012 -10.95 35.68 -11.95
C GLY A 1012 -10.69 34.81 -10.73
N GLU A 1013 -9.42 34.49 -10.49
CA GLU A 1013 -9.02 33.47 -9.51
C GLU A 1013 -7.68 33.80 -8.85
N VAL A 1014 -7.56 33.49 -7.56
CA VAL A 1014 -6.33 33.56 -6.77
C VAL A 1014 -5.39 32.42 -7.14
N THR A 1015 -4.12 32.73 -7.41
CA THR A 1015 -3.05 31.75 -7.69
C THR A 1015 -2.19 31.45 -6.46
N SER A 1016 -1.88 32.48 -5.68
CA SER A 1016 -1.11 32.39 -4.43
C SER A 1016 -1.74 33.27 -3.37
N GLY A 1017 -1.80 32.83 -2.10
CA GLY A 1017 -2.44 33.62 -1.05
C GLY A 1017 -2.07 33.19 0.36
N GLY A 1018 -1.94 34.17 1.25
CA GLY A 1018 -1.51 33.98 2.63
C GLY A 1018 -1.67 35.23 3.49
N PHE A 1019 -1.26 35.10 4.75
CA PHE A 1019 -1.17 36.23 5.66
C PHE A 1019 0.24 36.83 5.57
N SER A 1020 0.34 38.14 5.37
CA SER A 1020 1.60 38.89 5.40
C SER A 1020 1.93 39.29 6.85
N PRO A 1021 3.01 38.77 7.44
CA PRO A 1021 3.46 39.19 8.78
C PRO A 1021 3.86 40.66 8.80
N CYS A 1022 4.44 41.18 7.72
CA CYS A 1022 4.97 42.53 7.64
C CYS A 1022 3.86 43.58 7.57
N LEU A 1023 2.80 43.28 6.80
CA LEU A 1023 1.66 44.19 6.63
C LEU A 1023 0.53 43.94 7.64
N LYS A 1024 0.58 42.80 8.34
CA LYS A 1024 -0.51 42.28 9.19
C LYS A 1024 -1.85 42.19 8.45
N LYS A 1025 -1.80 41.83 7.17
CA LYS A 1025 -2.95 41.76 6.26
C LYS A 1025 -2.90 40.46 5.44
N ASN A 1026 -4.05 40.01 4.96
CA ASN A 1026 -4.06 38.94 3.97
C ASN A 1026 -3.70 39.52 2.60
N ILE A 1027 -2.77 38.87 1.92
CA ILE A 1027 -2.34 39.22 0.57
C ILE A 1027 -2.47 38.02 -0.35
N ALA A 1028 -2.73 38.28 -1.62
CA ALA A 1028 -2.85 37.25 -2.63
C ALA A 1028 -2.42 37.77 -4.01
N MET A 1029 -1.91 36.88 -4.85
CA MET A 1029 -1.82 37.06 -6.28
C MET A 1029 -2.95 36.31 -6.97
N GLY A 1030 -3.43 36.83 -8.08
CA GLY A 1030 -4.42 36.15 -8.91
C GLY A 1030 -4.53 36.76 -10.29
N TYR A 1031 -5.26 36.11 -11.18
CA TYR A 1031 -5.57 36.63 -12.50
C TYR A 1031 -6.97 37.22 -12.50
N VAL A 1032 -7.13 38.40 -13.07
CA VAL A 1032 -8.45 39.03 -13.32
C VAL A 1032 -8.58 39.42 -14.77
N LYS A 1033 -9.82 39.47 -15.28
CA LYS A 1033 -10.13 39.98 -16.62
C LYS A 1033 -9.58 41.39 -16.82
N SER A 1034 -9.06 41.64 -18.02
CA SER A 1034 -8.66 42.99 -18.44
C SER A 1034 -9.85 43.97 -18.30
N GLY A 1035 -9.54 45.22 -17.93
CA GLY A 1035 -10.52 46.20 -17.45
C GLY A 1035 -10.64 46.26 -15.93
N SER A 1036 -10.49 45.14 -15.22
CA SER A 1036 -10.61 45.09 -13.75
C SER A 1036 -9.28 45.05 -13.02
N HIS A 1037 -8.13 45.28 -13.66
CA HIS A 1037 -6.79 45.06 -13.08
C HIS A 1037 -6.15 46.31 -12.45
N LYS A 1038 -6.83 47.46 -12.47
CA LYS A 1038 -6.27 48.72 -11.96
C LYS A 1038 -6.15 48.69 -10.43
N ALA A 1039 -5.06 49.22 -9.89
CA ALA A 1039 -4.92 49.36 -8.44
C ALA A 1039 -6.04 50.26 -7.87
N GLY A 1040 -6.57 49.88 -6.71
CA GLY A 1040 -7.72 50.52 -6.08
C GLY A 1040 -9.08 49.94 -6.50
N THR A 1041 -9.15 49.08 -7.52
CA THR A 1041 -10.41 48.41 -7.90
C THR A 1041 -10.90 47.51 -6.75
N LYS A 1042 -12.14 47.77 -6.30
CA LYS A 1042 -12.82 46.95 -5.29
C LYS A 1042 -13.25 45.61 -5.90
N VAL A 1043 -12.94 44.54 -5.19
CA VAL A 1043 -13.28 43.15 -5.56
C VAL A 1043 -13.75 42.40 -4.32
N ASN A 1044 -14.29 41.22 -4.52
CA ASN A 1044 -14.60 40.28 -3.46
C ASN A 1044 -13.77 39.00 -3.66
N VAL A 1045 -13.32 38.40 -2.57
CA VAL A 1045 -12.61 37.11 -2.59
C VAL A 1045 -13.44 36.08 -1.85
N VAL A 1046 -13.78 34.99 -2.53
CA VAL A 1046 -14.59 33.92 -1.95
C VAL A 1046 -13.67 32.94 -1.22
N VAL A 1047 -13.80 32.91 0.10
CA VAL A 1047 -13.02 32.03 0.98
C VAL A 1047 -13.96 31.15 1.78
N ARG A 1048 -13.84 29.82 1.62
CA ARG A 1048 -14.69 28.82 2.29
C ARG A 1048 -16.19 29.05 2.07
N GLY A 1049 -16.57 29.51 0.88
CA GLY A 1049 -17.96 29.78 0.50
C GLY A 1049 -18.53 31.10 1.00
N LYS A 1050 -17.73 31.93 1.69
CA LYS A 1050 -18.12 33.28 2.12
C LYS A 1050 -17.36 34.32 1.31
N SER A 1051 -18.06 35.39 0.95
CA SER A 1051 -17.48 36.54 0.24
C SER A 1051 -16.87 37.51 1.24
N TYR A 1052 -15.62 37.91 1.00
CA TYR A 1052 -14.91 38.91 1.80
C TYR A 1052 -14.42 40.04 0.91
N GLU A 1053 -14.51 41.27 1.40
CA GLU A 1053 -14.06 42.45 0.66
C GLU A 1053 -12.54 42.38 0.42
N GLY A 1054 -12.15 42.74 -0.80
CA GLY A 1054 -10.76 42.89 -1.21
C GLY A 1054 -10.55 44.07 -2.14
N VAL A 1055 -9.28 44.42 -2.35
CA VAL A 1055 -8.88 45.53 -3.22
C VAL A 1055 -7.66 45.13 -4.01
N ILE A 1056 -7.70 45.39 -5.31
CA ILE A 1056 -6.55 45.20 -6.18
C ILE A 1056 -5.47 46.21 -5.78
N THR A 1057 -4.29 45.70 -5.49
CA THR A 1057 -3.17 46.44 -4.91
C THR A 1057 -1.95 46.29 -5.80
N LYS A 1058 -1.19 47.37 -5.95
CA LYS A 1058 0.06 47.36 -6.69
C LYS A 1058 1.07 46.41 -6.01
N MET A 1059 1.76 45.61 -6.82
CA MET A 1059 2.89 44.81 -6.36
C MET A 1059 4.21 45.53 -6.68
N PRO A 1060 5.25 45.38 -5.85
CA PRO A 1060 5.31 44.56 -4.63
C PRO A 1060 4.43 45.13 -3.50
N PHE A 1061 3.91 44.27 -2.61
CA PHE A 1061 3.10 44.72 -1.48
C PHE A 1061 3.95 45.36 -0.39
N VAL A 1062 5.16 44.85 -0.21
CA VAL A 1062 6.21 45.44 0.63
C VAL A 1062 7.29 46.00 -0.31
N PRO A 1063 7.67 47.28 -0.19
CA PRO A 1063 8.72 47.86 -1.04
C PRO A 1063 10.01 47.04 -1.02
N THR A 1064 10.61 46.84 -2.18
CA THR A 1064 11.88 46.11 -2.29
C THR A 1064 13.06 46.99 -1.85
N LYS A 1065 14.14 46.34 -1.40
CA LYS A 1065 15.39 46.99 -0.96
C LYS A 1065 16.60 46.52 -1.76
N TYR A 1066 16.43 46.28 -3.05
CA TYR A 1066 17.55 45.90 -3.92
C TYR A 1066 18.64 46.97 -3.94
N TYR A 1067 19.90 46.56 -3.75
CA TYR A 1067 21.04 47.47 -3.76
C TYR A 1067 21.38 47.91 -5.18
N LYS A 1068 21.23 49.20 -5.48
CA LYS A 1068 21.42 49.76 -6.83
C LYS A 1068 22.44 50.90 -6.79
N PRO A 1069 23.08 51.23 -7.92
CA PRO A 1069 23.88 52.45 -8.02
C PRO A 1069 22.98 53.65 -7.69
N THR A 1070 23.45 54.50 -6.77
CA THR A 1070 22.79 55.75 -6.40
C THR A 1070 22.90 56.81 -7.47
#